data_AF-A0A4U0XYS1-F1
#
_entry.id   AF-A0A4U0XYS1-F1
#
_cell.length_a   1.000
_cell.length_b   1.000
_cell.length_c   1.000
_cell.angle_alpha   90.00
_cell.angle_beta   90.00
_cell.angle_gamma   90.00
#
_symmetry.space_group_name_H-M   'P 1'
#
loop_
_entity.id
_entity.type
_entity.pdbx_description
1 polymer ?
#
loop_
_entity_poly.entity_id
_entity_poly.type
_entity_poly.pdbx_seq_one_letter_code
_entity_poly.pdbx_strand_id
1 'polypeptide(L)'
;MTPTILLPRVASFEAFRDKLSTTVIAKLAPHPKGSKKRAVKGRKNEIKPVVKPQTNNDDEGDAGELSDFVEFLAEEIFASLPADLRSLSYAAVQDDASLKTKYEVPLDTLLLDSIIDHLPPPTADSLQTYGLINDPSDLDHFLEPILESYIATNTSPPPEYTPALTATRPPGCEICGREHLPLTYHHLIPRQMHAKAVKRGWHREWELNKVAWLCRACHSYLHKIATNEELARELYSVELVLEREDVVKWANWPQQYQAPPQQYPPYSGPSPQPAYNGGYGAPPPPPQYGGGYGNGYQQTPPPQGHGSAPPSGYQQGGYQQAPQAQGQPPPPPQAMQTFGNGAPHGYQFQYSNCTGRRKALLIGINYFSQRGQLRGCINDVKNMSTYLNQYFGYKREDMVILTDDQQNAMSQPTKANILRAMHWLVKDARPNDSLFFHYSGHGGQTKDLDGDEDDGYDEVIYPVDFRQAGHIVDDEMHRIMVQTLQPGVRLTAIFDSCHSGSALDLPYIYSTQGVLKEPNLAKEAGQGLLSIVSSYARGDLGSVASTALGFFKKATSGNDTYERNMRTKTSPADVIMWSGSKDDQTSQDANIAGQATGAMSWAFIAALKKNPQQSYVQLLNSIREELEGKYTQKPQLSCSHPLDTNILLPIVDLGYELHQASLYNMTGGFYNFSNIRYAAPPTGENRFRAPQLPATNRSVVQTGLPARICPQADPAWLLIAETYIPEYLAGQTVFNTSSFNLSSSSGGGLPVQDPRTTEDCLFLDVVVPEAIFNNAGKGYGAPVLVVQSESNGGEGVIYVSMNYRLGAFGWLSGPTLQANGDANAGLLDQRLALEWVQAHIASFGGDPNRVTVFGESAGGGSIMHQITAYGGNKGPVPFQQAVPQSPGFAPLVSNQQQEQALTTFLALANVSTIEQARQLPFETLLVANIIQVGGSQYGSFTYGPSVDGNFVPALPGELLLHGQYDKSLRIMVGHNADEGLLFTSPFIQNNSAFAAQVVAELPTLAAYPQTVEYITNVLYPPTFDGSQAMGYTNQIGRTAALVSELIFTCNTFYLDKAYGNKTYSYFFTVPPALHGNDIPYTYYNGASASVASVQVAIAMQKYITHFAETGSPNEAGVPYFVMYGQNATIQDLNITGVSEIMDPTANARCNWWQKALYV
;
A
#
# COMPACT_ATOMS: atom_id res chain seq x y z
N MET A 1 30.48 -29.69 -17.95
CA MET A 1 31.01 -29.64 -16.57
C MET A 1 29.87 -30.04 -15.66
N THR A 2 30.03 -31.16 -14.97
CA THR A 2 29.06 -31.76 -14.04
C THR A 2 28.83 -30.83 -12.84
N PRO A 3 27.58 -30.64 -12.37
CA PRO A 3 27.34 -29.95 -11.11
C PRO A 3 27.68 -30.90 -9.95
N THR A 4 28.56 -30.44 -9.06
CA THR A 4 28.99 -31.14 -7.85
C THR A 4 27.82 -31.26 -6.87
N ILE A 5 27.47 -32.51 -6.53
CA ILE A 5 26.49 -32.87 -5.51
C ILE A 5 27.05 -32.51 -4.12
N LEU A 6 26.45 -31.52 -3.44
CA LEU A 6 26.79 -31.10 -2.07
C LEU A 6 25.91 -31.75 -0.98
N LEU A 7 25.05 -32.71 -1.34
CA LEU A 7 24.07 -33.31 -0.42
C LEU A 7 24.58 -34.40 0.57
N PRO A 8 25.64 -35.18 0.31
CA PRO A 8 26.04 -36.27 1.23
C PRO A 8 26.69 -35.80 2.54
N ARG A 9 27.30 -34.60 2.56
CA ARG A 9 28.08 -34.11 3.71
C ARG A 9 27.23 -33.74 4.93
N VAL A 10 25.98 -33.30 4.71
CA VAL A 10 25.10 -32.82 5.79
C VAL A 10 24.59 -34.00 6.63
N ALA A 11 24.17 -35.08 5.98
CA ALA A 11 23.63 -36.27 6.65
C ALA A 11 24.70 -37.03 7.48
N SER A 12 25.95 -37.10 7.01
CA SER A 12 27.04 -37.77 7.73
C SER A 12 27.50 -36.97 8.97
N PHE A 13 27.49 -35.64 8.91
CA PHE A 13 27.82 -34.79 10.06
C PHE A 13 26.77 -34.93 11.17
N GLU A 14 25.48 -34.86 10.82
CA GLU A 14 24.38 -35.03 11.78
C GLU A 14 24.42 -36.41 12.44
N ALA A 15 24.68 -37.48 11.67
CA ALA A 15 24.81 -38.83 12.20
C ALA A 15 25.98 -38.98 13.19
N PHE A 16 27.10 -38.29 12.98
CA PHE A 16 28.23 -38.28 13.90
C PHE A 16 27.91 -37.49 15.17
N ARG A 17 27.37 -36.27 15.02
CA ARG A 17 26.94 -35.42 16.13
C ARG A 17 26.00 -36.15 17.07
N ASP A 18 25.05 -36.91 16.53
CA ASP A 18 24.09 -37.67 17.34
C ASP A 18 24.76 -38.76 18.21
N LYS A 19 25.81 -39.42 17.71
CA LYS A 19 26.58 -40.42 18.49
C LYS A 19 27.42 -39.76 19.59
N LEU A 20 28.02 -38.61 19.28
CA LEU A 20 28.77 -37.80 20.24
C LEU A 20 27.83 -37.29 21.35
N SER A 21 26.70 -36.70 20.97
CA SER A 21 25.63 -36.21 21.86
C SER A 21 25.18 -37.29 22.83
N THR A 22 24.87 -38.49 22.32
CA THR A 22 24.40 -39.62 23.14
C THR A 22 25.45 -40.03 24.18
N THR A 23 26.73 -40.06 23.81
CA THR A 23 27.82 -40.46 24.70
C THR A 23 28.11 -39.40 25.77
N VAL A 24 28.06 -38.12 25.39
CA VAL A 24 28.22 -36.96 26.30
C VAL A 24 27.10 -36.93 27.34
N ILE A 25 25.84 -37.07 26.91
CA ILE A 25 24.67 -37.07 27.80
C ILE A 25 24.72 -38.27 28.75
N ALA A 26 25.13 -39.46 28.28
CA ALA A 26 25.21 -40.65 29.11
C ALA A 26 26.26 -40.54 30.24
N LYS A 27 27.40 -39.84 30.00
CA LYS A 27 28.44 -39.62 31.02
C LYS A 27 28.04 -38.57 32.06
N LEU A 28 27.17 -37.63 31.71
CA LEU A 28 26.77 -36.51 32.58
C LEU A 28 25.51 -36.78 33.42
N ALA A 29 24.83 -37.92 33.23
CA ALA A 29 23.59 -38.24 33.95
C ALA A 29 23.82 -38.68 35.43
N PRO A 30 23.05 -38.17 36.43
CA PRO A 30 23.27 -38.43 37.86
C PRO A 30 22.77 -39.82 38.34
N HIS A 31 23.53 -40.49 39.23
CA HIS A 31 23.19 -41.83 39.80
C HIS A 31 22.36 -41.78 41.13
N PRO A 32 21.44 -42.73 41.42
CA PRO A 32 20.42 -42.57 42.49
C PRO A 32 20.78 -43.15 43.90
N LYS A 33 20.29 -42.53 44.99
CA LYS A 33 20.32 -43.06 46.39
C LYS A 33 18.99 -42.82 47.19
N GLY A 34 18.61 -43.76 48.07
CA GLY A 34 17.24 -43.97 48.61
C GLY A 34 16.81 -43.38 49.99
N SER A 35 15.54 -43.65 50.37
CA SER A 35 14.65 -42.93 51.32
C SER A 35 14.65 -43.30 52.83
N LYS A 36 14.30 -42.37 53.77
CA LYS A 36 13.65 -42.65 55.11
C LYS A 36 12.80 -41.49 55.71
N LYS A 37 11.86 -41.84 56.62
CA LYS A 37 10.61 -41.16 57.11
C LYS A 37 10.71 -40.28 58.40
N ARG A 38 9.66 -39.45 58.63
CA ARG A 38 9.33 -38.42 59.67
C ARG A 38 8.91 -38.90 61.10
N ALA A 39 9.01 -38.00 62.11
CA ALA A 39 8.27 -37.99 63.41
C ALA A 39 8.08 -36.56 64.04
N VAL A 40 7.30 -36.42 65.14
CA VAL A 40 6.42 -35.27 65.55
C VAL A 40 6.65 -34.67 66.98
N LYS A 41 6.28 -33.37 67.19
CA LYS A 41 5.85 -32.56 68.40
C LYS A 41 6.82 -32.00 69.49
N GLY A 42 6.59 -30.72 69.91
CA GLY A 42 7.02 -30.07 71.19
C GLY A 42 6.89 -28.52 71.21
N ARG A 43 6.63 -27.85 72.36
CA ARG A 43 6.08 -26.46 72.54
C ARG A 43 7.10 -25.34 72.98
N LYS A 44 6.77 -24.10 72.58
CA LYS A 44 6.90 -22.73 73.22
C LYS A 44 8.17 -21.84 73.16
N ASN A 45 7.88 -20.59 72.71
CA ASN A 45 8.31 -19.24 73.09
C ASN A 45 9.40 -18.46 72.29
N GLU A 46 9.02 -17.19 72.04
CA GLU A 46 9.77 -15.96 71.65
C GLU A 46 9.91 -15.55 70.17
N ILE A 47 9.71 -14.24 69.97
CA ILE A 47 9.46 -13.49 68.72
C ILE A 47 10.71 -12.71 68.33
N LYS A 48 11.15 -12.80 67.06
CA LYS A 48 11.61 -11.68 66.19
C LYS A 48 11.97 -12.18 64.76
N PRO A 49 12.13 -11.27 63.78
CA PRO A 49 11.51 -11.34 62.46
C PRO A 49 12.21 -12.29 61.48
N VAL A 50 11.42 -12.71 60.50
CA VAL A 50 11.75 -13.69 59.46
C VAL A 50 12.92 -13.20 58.61
N VAL A 51 14.08 -13.82 58.85
CA VAL A 51 15.11 -14.05 57.85
C VAL A 51 15.33 -15.56 57.82
N LYS A 52 15.10 -16.19 56.66
CA LYS A 52 15.75 -17.46 56.35
C LYS A 52 16.20 -17.52 54.89
N PRO A 53 17.35 -18.17 54.65
CA PRO A 53 18.09 -18.14 53.39
C PRO A 53 17.75 -19.35 52.51
N GLN A 54 18.00 -19.13 51.21
CA GLN A 54 18.43 -20.04 50.15
C GLN A 54 18.11 -21.54 50.28
N THR A 55 17.35 -22.03 49.30
CA THR A 55 17.62 -23.31 48.63
C THR A 55 17.41 -23.12 47.13
N ASN A 56 18.47 -23.42 46.39
CA ASN A 56 18.60 -23.44 44.93
C ASN A 56 17.49 -24.27 44.25
N ASN A 57 17.15 -23.85 43.03
CA ASN A 57 16.67 -24.68 41.94
C ASN A 57 17.27 -24.06 40.66
N ASP A 58 18.55 -24.34 40.46
CA ASP A 58 19.23 -24.24 39.16
C ASP A 58 19.05 -25.62 38.53
N ASP A 59 18.25 -25.77 37.47
CA ASP A 59 18.20 -27.02 36.68
C ASP A 59 17.55 -26.87 35.28
N GLU A 60 17.20 -25.66 34.80
CA GLU A 60 16.68 -25.45 33.43
C GLU A 60 17.70 -24.83 32.45
N GLY A 61 18.90 -24.44 32.92
CA GLY A 61 19.97 -23.83 32.09
C GLY A 61 20.91 -24.82 31.39
N ASP A 62 21.01 -26.06 31.87
CA ASP A 62 22.07 -26.98 31.44
C ASP A 62 21.85 -27.62 30.06
N ALA A 63 20.61 -27.71 29.56
CA ALA A 63 20.34 -28.44 28.32
C ALA A 63 20.72 -27.66 27.05
N GLY A 64 20.60 -26.33 27.08
CA GLY A 64 20.98 -25.44 25.99
C GLY A 64 22.49 -25.32 25.85
N GLU A 65 23.19 -25.06 26.96
CA GLU A 65 24.65 -25.07 27.00
C GLU A 65 25.22 -26.43 26.60
N LEU A 66 24.60 -27.54 27.03
CA LEU A 66 25.03 -28.87 26.63
C LEU A 66 24.83 -29.12 25.12
N SER A 67 23.76 -28.59 24.52
CA SER A 67 23.50 -28.71 23.08
C SER A 67 24.51 -27.94 22.25
N ASP A 68 24.79 -26.68 22.61
CA ASP A 68 25.74 -25.83 21.90
C ASP A 68 27.18 -26.34 22.07
N PHE A 69 27.49 -26.90 23.25
CA PHE A 69 28.76 -27.58 23.51
C PHE A 69 28.93 -28.85 22.68
N VAL A 70 27.88 -29.68 22.56
CA VAL A 70 27.91 -30.88 21.72
C VAL A 70 28.05 -30.52 20.24
N GLU A 71 27.37 -29.45 19.78
CA GLU A 71 27.49 -28.98 18.40
C GLU A 71 28.93 -28.48 18.11
N PHE A 72 29.49 -27.65 19.00
CA PHE A 72 30.87 -27.17 18.90
C PHE A 72 31.88 -28.33 18.87
N LEU A 73 31.78 -29.30 19.78
CA LEU A 73 32.66 -30.46 19.78
C LEU A 73 32.48 -31.34 18.54
N ALA A 74 31.26 -31.51 18.05
CA ALA A 74 30.99 -32.27 16.83
C ALA A 74 31.62 -31.59 15.61
N GLU A 75 31.51 -30.27 15.47
CA GLU A 75 32.10 -29.51 14.37
C GLU A 75 33.63 -29.61 14.36
N GLU A 76 34.28 -29.38 15.50
CA GLU A 76 35.74 -29.42 15.62
C GLU A 76 36.30 -30.82 15.38
N ILE A 77 35.70 -31.86 15.98
CA ILE A 77 36.15 -33.24 15.82
C ILE A 77 35.87 -33.73 14.40
N PHE A 78 34.65 -33.55 13.89
CA PHE A 78 34.28 -34.07 12.57
C PHE A 78 35.07 -33.41 11.46
N ALA A 79 35.29 -32.09 11.50
CA ALA A 79 36.08 -31.38 10.49
C ALA A 79 37.52 -31.90 10.38
N SER A 80 38.06 -32.39 11.49
CA SER A 80 39.42 -32.93 11.62
C SER A 80 39.50 -34.41 11.22
N LEU A 81 38.37 -35.12 11.06
CA LEU A 81 38.37 -36.50 10.58
C LEU A 81 38.81 -36.62 9.12
N PRO A 82 39.46 -37.75 8.74
CA PRO A 82 39.81 -38.05 7.35
C PRO A 82 38.62 -37.88 6.40
N ALA A 83 38.87 -37.32 5.22
CA ALA A 83 37.82 -36.94 4.27
C ALA A 83 36.96 -38.15 3.81
N ASP A 84 37.58 -39.31 3.69
CA ASP A 84 36.94 -40.59 3.36
C ASP A 84 36.03 -41.10 4.50
N LEU A 85 36.39 -40.88 5.77
CA LEU A 85 35.54 -41.20 6.92
C LEU A 85 34.33 -40.25 7.05
N ARG A 86 34.50 -38.96 6.72
CA ARG A 86 33.41 -37.98 6.71
C ARG A 86 32.35 -38.21 5.63
N SER A 87 32.70 -38.88 4.54
CA SER A 87 31.79 -39.18 3.43
C SER A 87 31.32 -40.65 3.40
N LEU A 88 31.60 -41.41 4.46
CA LEU A 88 31.29 -42.83 4.53
C LEU A 88 29.76 -43.06 4.53
N SER A 89 29.28 -43.95 3.66
CA SER A 89 27.86 -44.33 3.56
C SER A 89 27.72 -45.75 2.99
N TYR A 90 26.53 -46.36 3.10
CA TYR A 90 26.27 -47.68 2.54
C TYR A 90 26.57 -47.72 1.04
N ALA A 91 26.15 -46.70 0.30
CA ALA A 91 26.47 -46.55 -1.12
C ALA A 91 27.97 -46.41 -1.37
N ALA A 92 28.67 -45.56 -0.59
CA ALA A 92 30.12 -45.38 -0.73
C ALA A 92 30.92 -46.66 -0.46
N VAL A 93 30.47 -47.50 0.48
CA VAL A 93 31.09 -48.81 0.78
C VAL A 93 30.78 -49.86 -0.29
N GLN A 94 29.62 -49.78 -0.96
CA GLN A 94 29.36 -50.61 -2.14
C GLN A 94 30.22 -50.19 -3.35
N ASP A 95 30.54 -48.89 -3.45
CA ASP A 95 31.30 -48.32 -4.55
C ASP A 95 32.84 -48.52 -4.41
N ASP A 96 33.39 -48.57 -3.18
CA ASP A 96 34.81 -48.87 -2.91
C ASP A 96 34.99 -49.87 -1.76
N ALA A 97 35.35 -51.11 -2.10
CA ALA A 97 35.53 -52.20 -1.14
C ALA A 97 36.71 -52.01 -0.17
N SER A 98 37.68 -51.14 -0.49
CA SER A 98 38.84 -50.88 0.39
C SER A 98 38.47 -50.04 1.62
N LEU A 99 37.44 -49.19 1.52
CA LEU A 99 36.89 -48.43 2.65
C LEU A 99 36.28 -49.33 3.71
N LYS A 100 35.73 -50.48 3.29
CA LYS A 100 35.18 -51.49 4.20
C LYS A 100 36.26 -52.13 5.08
N THR A 101 37.44 -52.40 4.50
CA THR A 101 38.56 -53.02 5.22
C THR A 101 39.32 -51.99 6.07
N LYS A 102 39.41 -50.74 5.62
CA LYS A 102 40.12 -49.66 6.33
C LYS A 102 39.39 -49.20 7.61
N TYR A 103 38.06 -49.14 7.57
CA TYR A 103 37.22 -48.74 8.71
C TYR A 103 36.42 -49.92 9.28
N GLU A 104 36.99 -51.12 9.24
CA GLU A 104 36.38 -52.28 9.88
C GLU A 104 36.36 -52.06 11.41
N VAL A 105 35.26 -52.42 12.05
CA VAL A 105 35.05 -52.24 13.50
C VAL A 105 35.26 -53.60 14.20
N PRO A 106 36.12 -53.71 15.22
CA PRO A 106 36.79 -52.62 15.94
C PRO A 106 37.97 -51.98 15.20
N LEU A 107 38.17 -50.67 15.39
CA LEU A 107 39.17 -49.89 14.66
C LEU A 107 40.61 -50.31 14.98
N ASP A 108 41.50 -50.30 13.98
CA ASP A 108 42.93 -50.56 14.19
C ASP A 108 43.57 -49.47 15.05
N THR A 109 44.40 -49.85 16.03
CA THR A 109 44.93 -48.93 17.05
C THR A 109 45.82 -47.85 16.42
N LEU A 110 46.61 -48.21 15.41
CA LEU A 110 47.45 -47.23 14.68
C LEU A 110 46.61 -46.22 13.88
N LEU A 111 45.42 -46.62 13.40
CA LEU A 111 44.50 -45.73 12.70
C LEU A 111 43.78 -44.80 13.68
N LEU A 112 43.37 -45.33 14.84
CA LEU A 112 42.75 -44.56 15.91
C LEU A 112 43.71 -43.50 16.45
N ASP A 113 44.95 -43.88 16.78
CA ASP A 113 46.01 -42.95 17.21
C ASP A 113 46.23 -41.85 16.16
N SER A 114 46.30 -42.23 14.87
CA SER A 114 46.46 -41.26 13.79
C SER A 114 45.28 -40.29 13.67
N ILE A 115 44.05 -40.69 14.00
CA ILE A 115 42.89 -39.80 13.98
C ILE A 115 42.94 -38.83 15.16
N ILE A 116 43.31 -39.33 16.34
CA ILE A 116 43.35 -38.56 17.59
C ILE A 116 44.48 -37.54 17.58
N ASP A 117 45.68 -37.92 17.11
CA ASP A 117 46.85 -37.04 17.03
C ASP A 117 46.62 -35.80 16.13
N HIS A 118 45.63 -35.85 15.22
CA HIS A 118 45.27 -34.75 14.34
C HIS A 118 44.14 -33.87 14.89
N LEU A 119 43.59 -34.19 16.07
CA LEU A 119 42.57 -33.35 16.69
C LEU A 119 43.18 -32.06 17.25
N PRO A 120 42.45 -30.93 17.18
CA PRO A 120 42.92 -29.66 17.76
C PRO A 120 43.17 -29.78 19.27
N PRO A 121 44.25 -29.18 19.81
CA PRO A 121 44.54 -29.18 21.25
C PRO A 121 43.36 -28.75 22.16
N PRO A 122 42.52 -27.76 21.77
CA PRO A 122 41.35 -27.38 22.56
C PRO A 122 40.32 -28.50 22.76
N THR A 123 40.28 -29.53 21.91
CA THR A 123 39.29 -30.61 22.01
C THR A 123 39.45 -31.40 23.32
N ALA A 124 40.68 -31.74 23.71
CA ALA A 124 40.94 -32.43 24.98
C ALA A 124 40.70 -31.52 26.18
N ASP A 125 41.13 -30.26 26.10
CA ASP A 125 40.95 -29.26 27.17
C ASP A 125 39.46 -28.98 27.42
N SER A 126 38.65 -28.89 26.37
CA SER A 126 37.20 -28.72 26.44
C SER A 126 36.52 -29.95 27.05
N LEU A 127 36.88 -31.16 26.61
CA LEU A 127 36.33 -32.40 27.19
C LEU A 127 36.70 -32.57 28.68
N GLN A 128 37.90 -32.14 29.08
CA GLN A 128 38.35 -32.20 30.47
C GLN A 128 37.64 -31.14 31.34
N THR A 129 37.46 -29.92 30.82
CA THR A 129 36.78 -28.81 31.52
C THR A 129 35.34 -29.18 31.90
N TYR A 130 34.66 -29.93 31.04
CA TYR A 130 33.30 -30.41 31.28
C TYR A 130 33.26 -31.77 32.01
N GLY A 131 34.40 -32.27 32.49
CA GLY A 131 34.50 -33.50 33.28
C GLY A 131 34.18 -34.78 32.51
N LEU A 132 34.20 -34.74 31.18
CA LEU A 132 33.93 -35.89 30.31
C LEU A 132 35.16 -36.82 30.18
N ILE A 133 36.35 -36.26 30.29
CA ILE A 133 37.61 -36.99 30.45
C ILE A 133 38.38 -36.42 31.64
N ASN A 134 39.22 -37.21 32.30
CA ASN A 134 39.95 -36.74 33.48
C ASN A 134 41.32 -36.17 33.11
N ASP A 135 41.94 -36.70 32.07
CA ASP A 135 43.22 -36.26 31.52
C ASP A 135 43.19 -36.25 29.99
N PRO A 136 43.93 -35.37 29.30
CA PRO A 136 44.03 -35.37 27.83
C PRO A 136 44.47 -36.71 27.23
N SER A 137 45.19 -37.54 27.99
CA SER A 137 45.58 -38.90 27.57
C SER A 137 44.42 -39.91 27.54
N ASP A 138 43.24 -39.58 28.06
CA ASP A 138 42.04 -40.44 28.03
C ASP A 138 41.18 -40.24 26.75
N LEU A 139 41.65 -39.42 25.79
CA LEU A 139 40.86 -39.00 24.62
C LEU A 139 40.55 -40.17 23.67
N ASP A 140 41.44 -41.14 23.57
CA ASP A 140 41.29 -42.38 22.80
C ASP A 140 40.11 -43.22 23.31
N HIS A 141 40.07 -43.46 24.62
CA HIS A 141 39.02 -44.23 25.28
C HIS A 141 37.65 -43.55 25.20
N PHE A 142 37.61 -42.22 25.01
CA PHE A 142 36.35 -41.48 24.84
C PHE A 142 35.84 -41.51 23.41
N LEU A 143 36.70 -41.36 22.41
CA LEU A 143 36.30 -41.21 21.01
C LEU A 143 36.13 -42.54 20.24
N GLU A 144 36.87 -43.58 20.63
CA GLU A 144 36.80 -44.91 20.01
C GLU A 144 35.35 -45.44 19.84
N PRO A 145 34.52 -45.54 20.90
CA PRO A 145 33.15 -46.08 20.76
C PRO A 145 32.22 -45.19 19.93
N ILE A 146 32.49 -43.90 19.85
CA ILE A 146 31.69 -42.94 19.06
C ILE A 146 31.96 -43.14 17.57
N LEU A 147 33.24 -43.24 17.20
CA LEU A 147 33.67 -43.44 15.83
C LEU A 147 33.19 -44.80 15.29
N GLU A 148 33.31 -45.86 16.08
CA GLU A 148 32.84 -47.20 15.70
C GLU A 148 31.33 -47.25 15.45
N SER A 149 30.52 -46.62 16.33
CA SER A 149 29.06 -46.56 16.19
C SER A 149 28.61 -45.74 14.98
N TYR A 150 29.31 -44.63 14.72
CA TYR A 150 29.09 -43.78 13.55
C TYR A 150 29.37 -44.54 12.25
N ILE A 151 30.49 -45.28 12.18
CA ILE A 151 30.88 -46.10 11.02
C ILE A 151 29.85 -47.20 10.76
N ALA A 152 29.42 -47.94 11.79
CA ALA A 152 28.45 -49.03 11.64
C ALA A 152 27.07 -48.53 11.16
N THR A 153 26.62 -47.38 11.66
CA THR A 153 25.32 -46.78 11.30
C THR A 153 25.30 -46.38 9.83
N ASN A 154 26.32 -45.65 9.37
CA ASN A 154 26.33 -45.10 8.01
C ASN A 154 26.52 -46.16 6.93
N THR A 155 27.02 -47.34 7.28
CA THR A 155 27.33 -48.42 6.33
C THR A 155 26.26 -49.53 6.31
N SER A 156 25.06 -49.27 6.83
CA SER A 156 23.93 -50.23 6.88
C SER A 156 22.95 -50.09 5.68
N PRO A 157 22.38 -51.21 5.14
CA PRO A 157 21.45 -51.18 4.00
C PRO A 157 20.04 -50.60 4.33
N PRO A 158 19.30 -50.03 3.35
CA PRO A 158 17.93 -49.52 3.56
C PRO A 158 16.86 -50.64 3.79
N PRO A 159 15.75 -50.37 4.53
CA PRO A 159 14.75 -51.37 4.90
C PRO A 159 13.69 -51.68 3.81
N GLU A 160 13.21 -52.94 3.72
CA GLU A 160 12.16 -53.40 2.79
C GLU A 160 10.71 -53.28 3.33
N TYR A 161 9.72 -53.07 2.43
CA TYR A 161 8.36 -52.54 2.70
C TYR A 161 7.31 -53.59 3.12
N THR A 162 6.51 -53.33 4.18
CA THR A 162 5.45 -54.23 4.71
C THR A 162 4.07 -53.57 4.90
N PRO A 163 2.96 -54.34 5.02
CA PRO A 163 1.57 -53.84 5.06
C PRO A 163 1.22 -52.85 6.19
N ALA A 164 2.05 -52.72 7.22
CA ALA A 164 1.84 -51.75 8.30
C ALA A 164 1.99 -50.29 7.81
N LEU A 165 2.83 -50.04 6.79
CA LEU A 165 3.05 -48.70 6.25
C LEU A 165 1.85 -48.19 5.40
N THR A 166 0.96 -49.08 4.96
CA THR A 166 -0.27 -48.71 4.22
C THR A 166 -1.39 -48.14 5.11
N ALA A 167 -1.25 -48.16 6.44
CA ALA A 167 -2.27 -47.69 7.38
C ALA A 167 -2.16 -46.18 7.73
N THR A 168 -1.04 -45.53 7.41
CA THR A 168 -0.81 -44.10 7.65
C THR A 168 -1.08 -43.30 6.39
N ARG A 169 -2.33 -42.88 6.21
CA ARG A 169 -2.73 -41.96 5.13
C ARG A 169 -2.43 -40.51 5.57
N PRO A 170 -1.75 -39.69 4.75
CA PRO A 170 -1.56 -38.26 5.02
C PRO A 170 -2.89 -37.49 4.96
N PRO A 171 -3.02 -36.36 5.69
CA PRO A 171 -4.29 -35.64 5.84
C PRO A 171 -4.84 -35.10 4.51
N GLY A 172 -3.98 -34.81 3.53
CA GLY A 172 -4.37 -34.29 2.21
C GLY A 172 -3.57 -34.86 1.05
N CYS A 173 -4.03 -34.54 -0.16
CA CYS A 173 -3.34 -34.94 -1.40
C CYS A 173 -1.96 -34.28 -1.48
N GLU A 174 -0.92 -35.05 -1.78
CA GLU A 174 0.47 -34.55 -1.85
C GLU A 174 0.75 -33.59 -3.02
N ILE A 175 -0.24 -33.32 -3.90
CA ILE A 175 -0.14 -32.33 -4.99
C ILE A 175 -1.00 -31.09 -4.73
N CYS A 176 -2.28 -31.26 -4.36
CA CYS A 176 -3.20 -30.12 -4.18
C CYS A 176 -3.50 -29.76 -2.73
N GLY A 177 -2.95 -30.49 -1.76
CA GLY A 177 -3.12 -30.24 -0.32
C GLY A 177 -4.54 -30.47 0.23
N ARG A 178 -5.55 -30.72 -0.63
CA ARG A 178 -6.96 -30.83 -0.19
C ARG A 178 -7.21 -32.07 0.64
N GLU A 179 -7.66 -31.86 1.87
CA GLU A 179 -7.84 -32.91 2.89
C GLU A 179 -9.17 -33.68 2.76
N HIS A 180 -10.22 -33.01 2.29
CA HIS A 180 -11.58 -33.57 2.17
C HIS A 180 -11.75 -34.54 0.99
N LEU A 181 -10.74 -34.72 0.14
CA LEU A 181 -10.82 -35.56 -1.06
C LEU A 181 -10.35 -36.99 -0.77
N PRO A 182 -10.99 -38.04 -1.34
CA PRO A 182 -10.49 -39.40 -1.25
C PRO A 182 -9.12 -39.55 -1.91
N LEU A 183 -8.15 -40.10 -1.19
CA LEU A 183 -6.78 -40.37 -1.68
C LEU A 183 -6.57 -41.84 -1.97
N THR A 184 -5.79 -42.11 -3.00
CA THR A 184 -5.29 -43.43 -3.34
C THR A 184 -3.76 -43.40 -3.47
N TYR A 185 -3.13 -44.53 -3.19
CA TYR A 185 -1.68 -44.66 -3.14
C TYR A 185 -1.14 -45.11 -4.50
N HIS A 186 -0.14 -44.39 -5.03
CA HIS A 186 0.38 -44.59 -6.39
C HIS A 186 1.90 -44.71 -6.40
N HIS A 187 2.43 -45.42 -7.39
CA HIS A 187 3.87 -45.42 -7.66
C HIS A 187 4.23 -44.18 -8.47
N LEU A 188 5.26 -43.45 -8.04
CA LEU A 188 5.73 -42.25 -8.74
C LEU A 188 6.40 -42.61 -10.06
N ILE A 189 7.09 -43.75 -10.10
CA ILE A 189 7.47 -44.41 -11.36
C ILE A 189 6.34 -45.39 -11.69
N PRO A 190 5.59 -45.22 -12.79
CA PRO A 190 4.50 -46.14 -13.09
C PRO A 190 5.01 -47.59 -13.16
N ARG A 191 4.40 -48.53 -12.43
CA ARG A 191 4.88 -49.93 -12.32
C ARG A 191 5.19 -50.62 -13.65
N GLN A 192 4.38 -50.32 -14.67
CA GLN A 192 4.55 -50.81 -16.04
C GLN A 192 5.86 -50.34 -16.72
N MET A 193 6.51 -49.31 -16.18
CA MET A 193 7.79 -48.78 -16.63
C MET A 193 8.99 -49.31 -15.84
N HIS A 194 8.82 -50.02 -14.71
CA HIS A 194 9.93 -50.46 -13.85
C HIS A 194 10.96 -51.30 -14.61
N ALA A 195 10.50 -52.35 -15.30
CA ALA A 195 11.38 -53.22 -16.09
C ALA A 195 12.10 -52.45 -17.22
N LYS A 196 11.43 -51.45 -17.81
CA LYS A 196 12.01 -50.61 -18.85
C LYS A 196 13.01 -49.59 -18.28
N ALA A 197 12.72 -49.00 -17.11
CA ALA A 197 13.56 -48.04 -16.41
C ALA A 197 14.90 -48.66 -16.00
N VAL A 198 14.90 -49.87 -15.44
CA VAL A 198 16.13 -50.60 -15.11
C VAL A 198 16.89 -51.00 -16.38
N LYS A 199 16.19 -51.57 -17.37
CA LYS A 199 16.82 -52.00 -18.64
C LYS A 199 17.45 -50.85 -19.43
N ARG A 200 16.88 -49.65 -19.33
CA ARG A 200 17.38 -48.42 -19.98
C ARG A 200 18.39 -47.66 -19.10
N GLY A 201 18.65 -48.13 -17.88
CA GLY A 201 19.56 -47.49 -16.93
C GLY A 201 19.06 -46.15 -16.38
N TRP A 202 17.75 -45.91 -16.39
CA TRP A 202 17.18 -44.67 -15.85
C TRP A 202 17.20 -44.66 -14.32
N HIS A 203 16.95 -45.81 -13.70
CA HIS A 203 16.88 -45.97 -12.25
C HIS A 203 17.50 -47.32 -11.87
N ARG A 204 18.17 -47.38 -10.72
CA ARG A 204 18.67 -48.64 -10.16
C ARG A 204 17.51 -49.42 -9.54
N GLU A 205 17.63 -50.73 -9.43
CA GLU A 205 16.51 -51.61 -9.05
C GLU A 205 15.90 -51.28 -7.69
N TRP A 206 16.70 -50.75 -6.76
CA TRP A 206 16.23 -50.30 -5.44
C TRP A 206 15.46 -48.97 -5.48
N GLU A 207 15.61 -48.14 -6.52
CA GLU A 207 14.96 -46.82 -6.64
C GLU A 207 13.52 -46.90 -7.19
N LEU A 208 13.12 -48.06 -7.72
CA LEU A 208 11.83 -48.24 -8.40
C LEU A 208 10.62 -48.18 -7.46
N ASN A 209 10.82 -48.27 -6.15
CA ASN A 209 9.71 -48.35 -5.18
C ASN A 209 9.29 -47.00 -4.59
N LYS A 210 9.59 -45.88 -5.27
CA LYS A 210 9.14 -44.52 -4.89
C LYS A 210 7.63 -44.33 -5.19
N VAL A 211 6.90 -43.69 -4.28
CA VAL A 211 5.43 -43.75 -4.13
C VAL A 211 4.85 -42.45 -3.54
N ALA A 212 3.56 -42.17 -3.78
CA ALA A 212 2.86 -40.95 -3.35
C ALA A 212 1.34 -41.15 -3.10
N TRP A 213 0.72 -40.31 -2.24
CA TRP A 213 -0.72 -40.29 -1.96
C TRP A 213 -1.46 -39.17 -2.71
N LEU A 214 -2.28 -39.53 -3.70
CA LEU A 214 -2.90 -38.57 -4.62
C LEU A 214 -4.43 -38.68 -4.62
N CYS A 215 -5.12 -37.53 -4.78
CA CYS A 215 -6.55 -37.52 -5.04
C CYS A 215 -6.83 -37.88 -6.51
N ARG A 216 -8.03 -38.41 -6.79
CA ARG A 216 -8.42 -38.82 -8.15
C ARG A 216 -8.21 -37.70 -9.19
N ALA A 217 -8.52 -36.45 -8.84
CA ALA A 217 -8.40 -35.32 -9.76
C ALA A 217 -6.94 -35.02 -10.12
N CYS A 218 -6.02 -35.03 -9.16
CA CYS A 218 -4.59 -34.81 -9.42
C CYS A 218 -3.97 -36.01 -10.16
N HIS A 219 -4.32 -37.23 -9.77
CA HIS A 219 -3.86 -38.44 -10.49
C HIS A 219 -4.30 -38.42 -11.96
N SER A 220 -5.56 -38.05 -12.22
CA SER A 220 -6.09 -37.96 -13.59
C SER A 220 -5.43 -36.82 -14.38
N TYR A 221 -5.14 -35.70 -13.72
CA TYR A 221 -4.47 -34.57 -14.35
C TYR A 221 -3.02 -34.91 -14.74
N LEU A 222 -2.26 -35.59 -13.88
CA LEU A 222 -0.89 -36.01 -14.21
C LEU A 222 -0.84 -36.91 -15.45
N HIS A 223 -1.74 -37.88 -15.56
CA HIS A 223 -1.81 -38.72 -16.76
C HIS A 223 -2.43 -38.01 -17.97
N LYS A 224 -3.04 -36.84 -17.80
CA LYS A 224 -3.48 -35.99 -18.90
C LYS A 224 -2.32 -35.18 -19.48
N ILE A 225 -1.38 -34.73 -18.63
CA ILE A 225 -0.29 -33.84 -19.04
C ILE A 225 1.04 -34.54 -19.32
N ALA A 226 1.22 -35.78 -18.85
CA ALA A 226 2.45 -36.55 -19.01
C ALA A 226 2.16 -38.03 -19.27
N THR A 227 2.95 -38.62 -20.17
CA THR A 227 2.93 -40.05 -20.45
C THR A 227 3.62 -40.84 -19.34
N ASN A 228 3.37 -42.16 -19.26
CA ASN A 228 4.04 -43.00 -18.26
C ASN A 228 5.58 -43.00 -18.40
N GLU A 229 6.10 -42.79 -19.60
CA GLU A 229 7.53 -42.74 -19.86
C GLU A 229 8.16 -41.43 -19.38
N GLU A 230 7.48 -40.30 -19.58
CA GLU A 230 7.87 -39.00 -19.03
C GLU A 230 7.80 -39.00 -17.49
N LEU A 231 6.72 -39.57 -16.92
CA LEU A 231 6.62 -39.74 -15.45
C LEU A 231 7.77 -40.59 -14.90
N ALA A 232 8.12 -41.68 -15.56
CA ALA A 232 9.21 -42.55 -15.12
C ALA A 232 10.60 -41.93 -15.27
N ARG A 233 10.81 -41.02 -16.23
CA ARG A 233 12.14 -40.50 -16.57
C ARG A 233 12.42 -39.11 -16.00
N GLU A 234 11.40 -38.26 -15.95
CA GLU A 234 11.56 -36.82 -15.72
C GLU A 234 10.73 -36.33 -14.51
N LEU A 235 9.64 -37.01 -14.15
CA LEU A 235 8.73 -36.60 -13.06
C LEU A 235 8.49 -37.74 -12.04
N TYR A 236 9.57 -38.39 -11.60
CA TYR A 236 9.54 -39.60 -10.77
C TYR A 236 9.59 -39.32 -9.25
N SER A 237 9.38 -38.07 -8.83
CA SER A 237 9.19 -37.65 -7.44
C SER A 237 8.13 -36.54 -7.32
N VAL A 238 7.57 -36.33 -6.12
CA VAL A 238 6.53 -35.30 -5.91
C VAL A 238 7.11 -33.89 -6.11
N GLU A 239 8.36 -33.69 -5.70
CA GLU A 239 9.09 -32.43 -5.83
C GLU A 239 9.20 -32.03 -7.31
N LEU A 240 9.65 -32.97 -8.16
CA LEU A 240 9.77 -32.75 -9.60
C LEU A 240 8.41 -32.48 -10.27
N VAL A 241 7.34 -33.08 -9.76
CA VAL A 241 5.97 -32.83 -10.26
C VAL A 241 5.49 -31.42 -9.93
N LEU A 242 5.83 -30.89 -8.76
CA LEU A 242 5.43 -29.55 -8.30
C LEU A 242 6.28 -28.41 -8.87
N GLU A 243 7.43 -28.72 -9.50
CA GLU A 243 8.21 -27.74 -10.27
C GLU A 243 7.50 -27.29 -11.57
N ARG A 244 6.45 -28.01 -12.00
CA ARG A 244 5.70 -27.66 -13.20
C ARG A 244 4.59 -26.63 -12.96
N GLU A 245 4.68 -25.52 -13.69
CA GLU A 245 3.73 -24.39 -13.60
C GLU A 245 2.27 -24.79 -13.90
N ASP A 246 2.04 -25.70 -14.84
CA ASP A 246 0.69 -26.20 -15.19
C ASP A 246 0.08 -27.10 -14.10
N VAL A 247 0.90 -27.82 -13.34
CA VAL A 247 0.48 -28.61 -12.17
C VAL A 247 0.14 -27.69 -11.00
N VAL A 248 0.96 -26.66 -10.75
CA VAL A 248 0.72 -25.67 -9.68
C VAL A 248 -0.57 -24.87 -9.93
N LYS A 249 -0.80 -24.42 -11.17
CA LYS A 249 -2.06 -23.75 -11.56
C LYS A 249 -3.28 -24.65 -11.37
N TRP A 250 -3.18 -25.94 -11.72
CA TRP A 250 -4.26 -26.91 -11.50
C TRP A 250 -4.52 -27.19 -10.02
N ALA A 251 -3.46 -27.34 -9.23
CA ALA A 251 -3.55 -27.53 -7.79
C ALA A 251 -4.27 -26.37 -7.10
N ASN A 252 -4.07 -25.14 -7.58
CA ASN A 252 -4.62 -23.91 -7.01
C ASN A 252 -5.98 -23.47 -7.60
N TRP A 253 -6.53 -24.18 -8.60
CA TRP A 253 -7.79 -23.79 -9.25
C TRP A 253 -9.03 -24.02 -8.35
N PRO A 254 -9.91 -23.01 -8.12
CA PRO A 254 -11.15 -23.19 -7.36
C PRO A 254 -12.23 -23.84 -8.25
N GLN A 255 -12.61 -25.09 -7.96
CA GLN A 255 -13.76 -25.71 -8.62
C GLN A 255 -15.08 -25.18 -8.00
N GLN A 256 -15.67 -24.16 -8.62
CA GLN A 256 -17.11 -23.89 -8.46
C GLN A 256 -17.90 -24.90 -9.31
N TYR A 257 -19.02 -25.39 -8.76
CA TYR A 257 -19.92 -26.47 -9.21
C TYR A 257 -19.63 -27.90 -8.68
N GLN A 258 -20.19 -28.19 -7.50
CA GLN A 258 -20.90 -29.46 -7.31
C GLN A 258 -22.35 -29.16 -6.87
N ALA A 259 -23.31 -29.65 -7.66
CA ALA A 259 -24.73 -29.60 -7.35
C ALA A 259 -25.07 -30.49 -6.13
N PRO A 260 -26.14 -30.19 -5.37
CA PRO A 260 -26.48 -30.94 -4.16
C PRO A 260 -26.86 -32.39 -4.47
N PRO A 261 -26.55 -33.35 -3.57
CA PRO A 261 -26.72 -34.77 -3.85
C PRO A 261 -28.22 -35.15 -3.93
N GLN A 262 -28.65 -35.56 -5.13
CA GLN A 262 -29.94 -36.22 -5.32
C GLN A 262 -29.90 -37.62 -4.70
N GLN A 263 -30.71 -37.85 -3.68
CA GLN A 263 -31.06 -39.21 -3.24
C GLN A 263 -32.08 -39.79 -4.22
N TYR A 264 -31.74 -40.89 -4.88
CA TYR A 264 -32.71 -41.80 -5.48
C TYR A 264 -32.41 -43.26 -5.08
N PRO A 265 -33.45 -44.09 -4.84
CA PRO A 265 -33.34 -45.47 -4.39
C PRO A 265 -32.84 -46.41 -5.51
N PRO A 266 -32.41 -47.64 -5.18
CA PRO A 266 -31.61 -48.47 -6.08
C PRO A 266 -32.47 -49.13 -7.18
N TYR A 267 -31.95 -49.17 -8.41
CA TYR A 267 -32.61 -49.84 -9.53
C TYR A 267 -31.93 -51.17 -9.88
N SER A 268 -32.71 -52.25 -9.80
CA SER A 268 -32.45 -53.58 -10.36
C SER A 268 -32.69 -53.58 -11.88
N GLY A 269 -31.75 -54.05 -12.70
CA GLY A 269 -31.97 -54.27 -14.14
C GLY A 269 -32.79 -55.54 -14.44
N PRO A 270 -32.79 -56.06 -15.68
CA PRO A 270 -32.78 -55.42 -17.01
C PRO A 270 -33.91 -55.95 -17.94
N SER A 271 -33.87 -55.57 -19.23
CA SER A 271 -34.46 -56.22 -20.45
C SER A 271 -35.64 -55.47 -21.13
N PRO A 272 -35.97 -55.72 -22.42
CA PRO A 272 -35.38 -55.01 -23.58
C PRO A 272 -36.42 -54.49 -24.60
N GLN A 273 -35.96 -53.59 -25.50
CA GLN A 273 -36.40 -53.21 -26.87
C GLN A 273 -37.85 -53.50 -27.36
N PRO A 274 -38.45 -52.57 -28.16
CA PRO A 274 -38.30 -52.63 -29.63
C PRO A 274 -38.26 -51.27 -30.38
N ALA A 275 -38.16 -51.40 -31.71
CA ALA A 275 -37.53 -50.54 -32.72
C ALA A 275 -38.43 -49.52 -33.50
N TYR A 276 -37.84 -48.95 -34.58
CA TYR A 276 -38.33 -48.06 -35.68
C TYR A 276 -38.12 -46.53 -35.48
N ASN A 277 -37.70 -45.68 -36.44
CA ASN A 277 -37.17 -45.76 -37.83
C ASN A 277 -36.50 -44.39 -38.19
N GLY A 278 -35.55 -44.34 -39.13
CA GLY A 278 -34.61 -43.21 -39.35
C GLY A 278 -34.94 -42.12 -40.40
N GLY A 279 -33.94 -41.26 -40.69
CA GLY A 279 -33.87 -40.34 -41.84
C GLY A 279 -32.99 -39.08 -41.63
N TYR A 280 -31.95 -38.90 -42.47
CA TYR A 280 -30.93 -37.80 -42.47
C TYR A 280 -31.39 -36.49 -43.17
N GLY A 281 -30.76 -35.34 -42.84
CA GLY A 281 -30.74 -34.13 -43.69
C GLY A 281 -30.08 -32.88 -43.07
N ALA A 282 -29.14 -32.24 -43.80
CA ALA A 282 -28.32 -31.08 -43.42
C ALA A 282 -29.00 -29.70 -43.67
N PRO A 283 -28.52 -28.57 -43.08
CA PRO A 283 -29.14 -27.24 -43.21
C PRO A 283 -28.60 -26.34 -44.36
N PRO A 284 -29.40 -25.39 -44.89
CA PRO A 284 -29.05 -24.51 -46.03
C PRO A 284 -28.57 -23.08 -45.65
N PRO A 285 -28.02 -22.29 -46.61
CA PRO A 285 -27.46 -20.94 -46.41
C PRO A 285 -28.46 -19.77 -46.66
N PRO A 286 -28.11 -18.51 -46.28
CA PRO A 286 -29.04 -17.37 -46.26
C PRO A 286 -29.19 -16.59 -47.58
N PRO A 287 -30.27 -15.79 -47.78
CA PRO A 287 -30.63 -15.17 -49.05
C PRO A 287 -30.26 -13.67 -49.21
N GLN A 288 -29.98 -13.29 -50.47
CA GLN A 288 -29.88 -11.93 -51.03
C GLN A 288 -31.18 -11.53 -51.75
N TYR A 289 -31.49 -10.24 -51.80
CA TYR A 289 -32.09 -9.45 -52.92
C TYR A 289 -31.94 -7.97 -52.55
N GLY A 290 -31.69 -6.96 -53.40
CA GLY A 290 -31.53 -6.85 -54.85
C GLY A 290 -31.77 -5.38 -55.25
N GLY A 291 -31.03 -4.84 -56.23
CA GLY A 291 -31.28 -3.52 -56.83
C GLY A 291 -30.32 -3.18 -57.99
N GLY A 292 -30.83 -3.21 -59.24
CA GLY A 292 -30.24 -2.59 -60.46
C GLY A 292 -31.01 -1.31 -60.81
N TYR A 293 -30.64 -0.38 -61.71
CA TYR A 293 -29.85 -0.35 -62.96
C TYR A 293 -29.24 1.09 -63.09
N GLY A 294 -27.98 1.30 -63.55
CA GLY A 294 -27.56 1.57 -64.95
C GLY A 294 -27.23 3.08 -65.17
N ASN A 295 -26.25 3.56 -65.95
CA ASN A 295 -25.26 2.97 -66.85
C ASN A 295 -24.22 4.04 -67.32
N GLY A 296 -23.01 3.60 -67.73
CA GLY A 296 -22.08 4.28 -68.67
C GLY A 296 -20.83 4.96 -68.08
N TYR A 297 -19.57 4.74 -68.52
CA TYR A 297 -18.96 3.94 -69.59
C TYR A 297 -17.44 3.72 -69.29
N GLN A 298 -16.96 2.47 -69.41
CA GLN A 298 -15.74 1.93 -70.08
C GLN A 298 -14.33 2.57 -69.85
N GLN A 299 -13.18 1.88 -69.82
CA GLN A 299 -12.77 0.48 -70.06
C GLN A 299 -11.31 0.26 -69.55
N THR A 300 -10.89 -1.01 -69.49
CA THR A 300 -9.81 -1.64 -68.70
C THR A 300 -8.58 -2.10 -69.58
N PRO A 301 -7.78 -3.17 -69.29
CA PRO A 301 -6.45 -3.28 -68.62
C PRO A 301 -5.43 -4.14 -69.48
N PRO A 302 -4.62 -5.16 -69.04
CA PRO A 302 -3.76 -5.53 -67.86
C PRO A 302 -2.36 -6.12 -68.32
N PRO A 303 -1.67 -7.17 -67.76
CA PRO A 303 -1.62 -7.86 -66.43
C PRO A 303 -0.20 -8.35 -65.91
N GLN A 304 -0.22 -9.08 -64.77
CA GLN A 304 0.69 -10.16 -64.24
C GLN A 304 1.95 -9.76 -63.43
N GLY A 305 2.32 -10.38 -62.29
CA GLY A 305 1.79 -11.50 -61.50
C GLY A 305 2.79 -11.94 -60.40
N HIS A 306 2.26 -12.51 -59.29
CA HIS A 306 2.83 -13.45 -58.31
C HIS A 306 4.30 -13.37 -57.81
N GLY A 307 4.49 -13.51 -56.49
CA GLY A 307 5.70 -14.13 -55.93
C GLY A 307 6.04 -13.80 -54.47
N SER A 308 5.92 -14.81 -53.61
CA SER A 308 6.31 -14.89 -52.19
C SER A 308 7.82 -14.72 -51.91
N ALA A 309 8.14 -14.35 -50.66
CA ALA A 309 9.47 -14.19 -50.05
C ALA A 309 10.47 -15.34 -50.33
N PRO A 310 11.80 -15.07 -50.27
CA PRO A 310 12.61 -15.57 -49.13
C PRO A 310 13.88 -14.69 -48.84
N PRO A 311 14.99 -15.18 -48.26
CA PRO A 311 15.47 -14.87 -46.90
C PRO A 311 16.78 -14.06 -46.86
N SER A 312 17.03 -13.31 -45.80
CA SER A 312 18.32 -12.62 -45.59
C SER A 312 19.04 -13.13 -44.35
N GLY A 313 20.04 -13.97 -44.57
CA GLY A 313 21.18 -14.14 -43.66
C GLY A 313 22.43 -13.56 -44.31
N TYR A 314 23.09 -12.63 -43.63
CA TYR A 314 24.55 -12.57 -43.39
C TYR A 314 24.87 -11.29 -42.59
N GLN A 315 25.49 -11.49 -41.42
CA GLN A 315 26.03 -10.49 -40.50
C GLN A 315 27.33 -9.86 -41.06
N GLN A 316 27.63 -8.60 -40.73
CA GLN A 316 28.63 -8.23 -39.69
C GLN A 316 28.99 -6.73 -39.65
N GLY A 317 29.18 -6.24 -38.42
CA GLY A 317 29.92 -5.03 -38.03
C GLY A 317 29.00 -3.89 -37.57
N GLY A 318 28.83 -3.54 -36.30
CA GLY A 318 29.60 -3.80 -35.09
C GLY A 318 29.74 -2.50 -34.30
N TYR A 319 28.74 -2.16 -33.47
CA TYR A 319 28.89 -1.23 -32.34
C TYR A 319 28.15 -1.80 -31.13
N GLN A 320 28.87 -1.86 -30.02
CA GLN A 320 28.56 -2.57 -28.79
C GLN A 320 27.31 -1.99 -28.09
N GLN A 321 26.36 -2.86 -27.74
CA GLN A 321 25.27 -2.56 -26.81
C GLN A 321 25.82 -2.56 -25.37
N ALA A 322 25.51 -1.51 -24.62
CA ALA A 322 25.63 -1.52 -23.16
C ALA A 322 24.49 -2.38 -22.56
N PRO A 323 24.72 -3.10 -21.44
CA PRO A 323 23.71 -3.99 -20.86
C PRO A 323 22.52 -3.22 -20.27
N GLN A 324 21.31 -3.70 -20.54
CA GLN A 324 20.07 -3.29 -19.88
C GLN A 324 20.15 -3.63 -18.38
N ALA A 325 19.90 -2.65 -17.51
CA ALA A 325 19.63 -2.90 -16.10
C ALA A 325 18.18 -3.35 -15.91
N GLN A 326 18.00 -4.62 -15.55
CA GLN A 326 16.76 -5.18 -15.03
C GLN A 326 16.63 -4.88 -13.53
N GLY A 327 15.40 -4.65 -13.07
CA GLY A 327 14.99 -4.80 -11.67
C GLY A 327 14.77 -3.48 -10.92
N GLN A 328 13.55 -2.94 -10.96
CA GLN A 328 13.06 -2.05 -9.90
C GLN A 328 11.93 -2.75 -9.14
N PRO A 329 11.89 -2.68 -7.79
CA PRO A 329 10.92 -3.44 -7.01
C PRO A 329 9.75 -2.59 -6.46
N PRO A 330 8.67 -3.21 -5.94
CA PRO A 330 7.33 -2.59 -5.80
C PRO A 330 7.08 -1.82 -4.47
N PRO A 331 6.45 -0.62 -4.45
CA PRO A 331 6.24 0.26 -3.25
C PRO A 331 5.07 -0.05 -2.31
N PRO A 332 4.94 0.56 -1.09
CA PRO A 332 4.10 0.03 -0.01
C PRO A 332 2.60 0.39 -0.08
N PRO A 333 1.71 -0.42 0.52
CA PRO A 333 0.24 -0.23 0.46
C PRO A 333 -0.30 0.80 1.46
N GLN A 334 -1.32 1.59 1.09
CA GLN A 334 -1.78 2.76 1.88
C GLN A 334 -3.05 2.56 2.74
N ALA A 335 -3.84 1.52 2.47
CA ALA A 335 -5.01 1.19 3.29
C ALA A 335 -4.59 0.61 4.65
N MET A 336 -5.54 0.50 5.60
CA MET A 336 -5.31 -0.37 6.75
C MET A 336 -5.04 -1.78 6.24
N GLN A 337 -3.83 -2.25 6.48
CA GLN A 337 -3.37 -3.56 6.09
C GLN A 337 -3.77 -4.53 7.18
N THR A 338 -4.45 -5.60 6.77
CA THR A 338 -4.63 -6.77 7.61
C THR A 338 -3.36 -7.59 7.54
N PHE A 339 -2.92 -8.08 8.69
CA PHE A 339 -1.81 -9.00 8.73
C PHE A 339 -2.13 -10.24 7.89
N GLY A 340 -1.17 -10.72 7.09
CA GLY A 340 -1.30 -11.97 6.34
C GLY A 340 -1.44 -13.19 7.26
N ASN A 341 -1.51 -14.40 6.68
CA ASN A 341 -1.61 -15.65 7.47
C ASN A 341 -0.49 -15.72 8.53
N GLY A 342 -0.87 -15.75 9.82
CA GLY A 342 0.08 -15.87 10.94
C GLY A 342 -0.14 -14.90 12.11
N ALA A 343 -1.01 -13.89 11.98
CA ALA A 343 -1.24 -12.89 13.04
C ALA A 343 -2.63 -12.99 13.71
N PRO A 344 -2.81 -12.37 14.88
CA PRO A 344 -4.07 -12.42 15.64
C PRO A 344 -5.26 -11.83 14.87
N HIS A 345 -6.43 -12.48 14.95
CA HIS A 345 -7.65 -12.01 14.30
C HIS A 345 -8.03 -10.58 14.74
N GLY A 346 -8.13 -9.67 13.77
CA GLY A 346 -8.68 -8.31 13.97
C GLY A 346 -7.67 -7.18 14.12
N TYR A 347 -6.35 -7.46 14.04
CA TYR A 347 -5.31 -6.43 14.12
C TYR A 347 -5.00 -5.83 12.74
N GLN A 348 -4.93 -4.49 12.66
CA GLN A 348 -4.72 -3.72 11.43
C GLN A 348 -3.64 -2.65 11.65
N PHE A 349 -2.82 -2.39 10.63
CA PHE A 349 -1.80 -1.34 10.66
C PHE A 349 -1.92 -0.44 9.43
N GLN A 350 -1.42 0.79 9.51
CA GLN A 350 -1.47 1.72 8.39
C GLN A 350 -0.11 2.37 8.16
N TYR A 351 0.38 2.26 6.93
CA TYR A 351 1.57 2.98 6.47
C TYR A 351 1.36 4.49 6.52
N SER A 352 2.41 5.22 6.87
CA SER A 352 2.40 6.68 6.91
C SER A 352 2.84 7.28 5.59
N ASN A 353 2.12 8.31 5.12
CA ASN A 353 2.56 9.11 3.98
C ASN A 353 3.59 10.19 4.36
N CYS A 354 3.94 10.32 5.66
CA CYS A 354 4.92 11.28 6.17
C CYS A 354 4.65 12.76 5.80
N THR A 355 3.39 13.15 5.59
CA THR A 355 2.97 14.51 5.19
C THR A 355 2.60 15.43 6.35
N GLY A 356 2.53 14.91 7.58
CA GLY A 356 2.17 15.63 8.80
C GLY A 356 3.34 16.36 9.47
N ARG A 357 3.18 16.65 10.77
CA ARG A 357 4.20 17.33 11.59
C ARG A 357 5.42 16.46 11.77
N ARG A 358 6.58 17.10 11.88
CA ARG A 358 7.89 16.44 12.05
C ARG A 358 8.42 16.77 13.43
N LYS A 359 8.73 15.76 14.24
CA LYS A 359 9.36 15.93 15.57
C LYS A 359 10.52 14.98 15.70
N ALA A 360 11.64 15.44 16.25
CA ALA A 360 12.81 14.59 16.50
C ALA A 360 13.25 14.64 17.95
N LEU A 361 13.60 13.48 18.51
CA LEU A 361 14.31 13.35 19.77
C LEU A 361 15.68 12.75 19.49
N LEU A 362 16.73 13.51 19.80
CA LEU A 362 18.12 13.14 19.54
C LEU A 362 18.90 13.13 20.85
N ILE A 363 19.44 11.97 21.23
CA ILE A 363 20.09 11.73 22.52
C ILE A 363 21.51 11.24 22.29
N GLY A 364 22.50 11.92 22.88
CA GLY A 364 23.91 11.60 22.72
C GLY A 364 24.65 11.71 24.05
N ILE A 365 25.20 10.61 24.56
CA ILE A 365 25.78 10.56 25.91
C ILE A 365 27.25 10.12 25.85
N ASN A 366 28.16 11.01 26.26
CA ASN A 366 29.58 10.70 26.35
C ASN A 366 30.00 10.15 27.72
N TYR A 367 29.18 10.28 28.76
CA TYR A 367 29.45 9.84 30.14
C TYR A 367 30.70 10.49 30.73
N PHE A 368 30.83 11.83 30.62
CA PHE A 368 32.00 12.56 31.10
C PHE A 368 32.38 12.20 32.55
N SER A 369 33.67 11.93 32.77
CA SER A 369 34.21 11.59 34.09
C SER A 369 33.68 10.28 34.71
N GLN A 370 33.02 9.43 33.93
CA GLN A 370 32.59 8.09 34.35
C GLN A 370 33.47 7.00 33.71
N ARG A 371 33.48 5.79 34.31
CA ARG A 371 34.10 4.63 33.67
C ARG A 371 33.29 4.24 32.43
N GLY A 372 33.97 4.05 31.30
CA GLY A 372 33.34 3.81 30.00
C GLY A 372 33.03 5.08 29.20
N GLN A 373 33.66 6.22 29.50
CA GLN A 373 33.44 7.47 28.76
C GLN A 373 33.63 7.30 27.24
N LEU A 374 32.62 7.71 26.46
CA LEU A 374 32.61 7.74 24.99
C LEU A 374 32.98 9.14 24.49
N ARG A 375 33.32 9.25 23.19
CA ARG A 375 33.74 10.53 22.59
C ARG A 375 32.92 10.95 21.37
N GLY A 376 32.16 10.03 20.77
CA GLY A 376 31.45 10.26 19.51
C GLY A 376 29.98 10.66 19.62
N CYS A 377 29.29 10.29 20.70
CA CYS A 377 27.83 10.31 20.75
C CYS A 377 27.21 11.70 20.58
N ILE A 378 27.85 12.73 21.14
CA ILE A 378 27.42 14.13 20.99
C ILE A 378 27.61 14.62 19.53
N ASN A 379 28.66 14.15 18.85
CA ASN A 379 28.89 14.50 17.45
C ASN A 379 27.84 13.83 16.54
N ASP A 380 27.41 12.61 16.86
CA ASP A 380 26.37 11.90 16.11
C ASP A 380 25.05 12.66 16.15
N VAL A 381 24.65 13.15 17.33
CA VAL A 381 23.47 13.99 17.48
C VAL A 381 23.57 15.28 16.67
N LYS A 382 24.75 15.93 16.65
CA LYS A 382 24.98 17.13 15.84
C LYS A 382 24.87 16.83 14.34
N ASN A 383 25.45 15.72 13.90
CA ASN A 383 25.43 15.27 12.51
C ASN A 383 24.02 14.90 12.06
N MET A 384 23.30 14.11 12.86
CA MET A 384 21.93 13.69 12.59
C MET A 384 20.96 14.87 12.60
N SER A 385 21.04 15.75 13.60
CA SER A 385 20.22 16.96 13.66
C SER A 385 20.43 17.85 12.42
N THR A 386 21.68 18.02 11.98
CA THR A 386 22.00 18.79 10.78
C THR A 386 21.46 18.12 9.52
N TYR A 387 21.60 16.79 9.43
CA TYR A 387 21.13 16.01 8.30
C TYR A 387 19.60 16.04 8.17
N LEU A 388 18.86 15.79 9.25
CA LEU A 388 17.40 15.85 9.27
C LEU A 388 16.86 17.25 8.91
N ASN A 389 17.55 18.29 9.38
CA ASN A 389 17.18 19.67 9.07
C ASN A 389 17.43 20.05 7.61
N GLN A 390 18.55 19.64 7.04
CA GLN A 390 18.93 19.99 5.67
C GLN A 390 18.18 19.19 4.61
N TYR A 391 17.92 17.90 4.87
CA TYR A 391 17.46 16.97 3.83
C TYR A 391 16.03 16.45 4.04
N PHE A 392 15.48 16.53 5.26
CA PHE A 392 14.17 15.92 5.59
C PHE A 392 13.18 16.89 6.24
N GLY A 393 13.46 18.19 6.22
CA GLY A 393 12.51 19.23 6.62
C GLY A 393 12.19 19.29 8.12
N TYR A 394 12.99 18.66 8.99
CA TYR A 394 12.83 18.80 10.44
C TYR A 394 13.38 20.16 10.88
N LYS A 395 12.55 21.05 11.42
CA LYS A 395 13.02 22.34 11.93
C LYS A 395 13.71 22.15 13.28
N ARG A 396 14.67 23.01 13.62
CA ARG A 396 15.45 22.89 14.86
C ARG A 396 14.57 23.07 16.10
N GLU A 397 13.55 23.91 16.00
CA GLU A 397 12.52 24.12 17.05
C GLU A 397 11.64 22.89 17.30
N ASP A 398 11.55 21.98 16.33
CA ASP A 398 10.82 20.71 16.45
C ASP A 398 11.75 19.55 16.85
N MET A 399 12.95 19.86 17.35
CA MET A 399 13.90 18.87 17.86
C MET A 399 14.14 19.06 19.35
N VAL A 400 14.02 17.98 20.12
CA VAL A 400 14.55 17.91 21.49
C VAL A 400 15.91 17.21 21.42
N ILE A 401 16.94 17.92 21.87
CA ILE A 401 18.33 17.44 21.86
C ILE A 401 18.81 17.29 23.31
N LEU A 402 19.14 16.07 23.71
CA LEU A 402 19.68 15.76 25.04
C LEU A 402 21.14 15.30 24.93
N THR A 403 22.07 16.07 25.49
CA THR A 403 23.51 15.73 25.50
C THR A 403 24.16 16.12 26.81
N ASP A 404 25.13 15.32 27.28
CA ASP A 404 25.72 15.48 28.61
C ASP A 404 26.77 16.60 28.72
N ASP A 405 27.04 17.32 27.62
CA ASP A 405 27.82 18.58 27.60
C ASP A 405 26.98 19.84 27.86
N GLN A 406 25.64 19.73 27.89
CA GLN A 406 24.77 20.90 28.01
C GLN A 406 24.71 21.44 29.45
N GLN A 407 24.75 22.76 29.61
CA GLN A 407 24.64 23.41 30.93
C GLN A 407 23.21 23.40 31.48
N ASN A 408 22.20 23.34 30.60
CA ASN A 408 20.80 23.29 31.01
C ASN A 408 20.47 21.92 31.59
N ALA A 409 20.09 21.86 32.87
CA ALA A 409 19.71 20.63 33.56
C ALA A 409 18.56 19.89 32.88
N MET A 410 17.67 20.58 32.15
CA MET A 410 16.56 19.97 31.41
C MET A 410 16.97 19.37 30.06
N SER A 411 18.18 19.69 29.59
CA SER A 411 18.75 19.15 28.35
C SER A 411 19.82 18.08 28.60
N GLN A 412 20.10 17.77 29.87
CA GLN A 412 20.97 16.68 30.26
C GLN A 412 20.24 15.33 30.09
N PRO A 413 20.88 14.27 29.58
CA PRO A 413 20.24 12.99 29.27
C PRO A 413 20.14 12.10 30.53
N THR A 414 19.49 12.62 31.59
CA THR A 414 19.12 11.84 32.77
C THR A 414 17.91 10.95 32.48
N LYS A 415 17.71 9.88 33.26
CA LYS A 415 16.57 8.95 33.07
C LYS A 415 15.25 9.72 32.99
N ALA A 416 15.03 10.64 33.92
CA ALA A 416 13.82 11.45 33.97
C ALA A 416 13.64 12.36 32.74
N ASN A 417 14.72 12.93 32.21
CA ASN A 417 14.66 13.81 31.03
C ASN A 417 14.46 13.02 29.74
N ILE A 418 15.08 11.85 29.61
CA ILE A 418 14.89 10.96 28.47
C ILE A 418 13.43 10.51 28.39
N LEU A 419 12.87 9.98 29.49
CA LEU A 419 11.47 9.56 29.53
C LEU A 419 10.49 10.72 29.24
N ARG A 420 10.75 11.90 29.82
CA ARG A 420 9.97 13.11 29.53
C ARG A 420 10.03 13.49 28.05
N ALA A 421 11.19 13.36 27.42
CA ALA A 421 11.37 13.68 26.02
C ALA A 421 10.72 12.64 25.10
N MET A 422 10.75 11.35 25.47
CA MET A 422 10.02 10.29 24.74
C MET A 422 8.52 10.54 24.79
N HIS A 423 7.97 10.87 25.97
CA HIS A 423 6.58 11.30 26.08
C HIS A 423 6.29 12.56 25.25
N TRP A 424 7.20 13.54 25.25
CA TRP A 424 7.06 14.70 24.38
C TRP A 424 7.04 14.30 22.90
N LEU A 425 7.88 13.38 22.44
CA LEU A 425 8.00 12.97 21.04
C LEU A 425 6.67 12.47 20.49
N VAL A 426 6.01 11.56 21.23
CA VAL A 426 4.74 10.96 20.83
C VAL A 426 3.51 11.79 21.19
N LYS A 427 3.67 12.79 22.06
CA LYS A 427 2.55 13.62 22.51
C LYS A 427 1.83 14.28 21.33
N ASP A 428 0.53 14.06 21.30
CA ASP A 428 -0.43 14.57 20.31
C ASP A 428 -0.12 14.14 18.88
N ALA A 429 0.63 13.05 18.65
CA ALA A 429 0.93 12.54 17.32
C ALA A 429 -0.36 12.15 16.56
N ARG A 430 -0.44 12.57 15.30
CA ARG A 430 -1.59 12.33 14.41
C ARG A 430 -1.15 11.54 13.18
N PRO A 431 -2.06 10.82 12.51
CA PRO A 431 -1.76 10.14 11.26
C PRO A 431 -1.00 11.06 10.28
N ASN A 432 0.00 10.49 9.62
CA ASN A 432 0.99 11.13 8.76
C ASN A 432 2.06 12.00 9.44
N ASP A 433 1.99 12.25 10.75
CA ASP A 433 3.12 12.84 11.48
C ASP A 433 4.35 11.92 11.35
N SER A 434 5.54 12.52 11.22
CA SER A 434 6.82 11.83 11.00
C SER A 434 7.76 12.10 12.17
N LEU A 435 7.84 11.12 13.06
CA LEU A 435 8.63 11.15 14.29
C LEU A 435 9.99 10.50 14.04
N PHE A 436 11.04 11.09 14.62
CA PHE A 436 12.40 10.56 14.53
C PHE A 436 13.01 10.40 15.92
N PHE A 437 13.50 9.21 16.23
CA PHE A 437 14.21 8.92 17.48
C PHE A 437 15.64 8.50 17.17
N HIS A 438 16.62 9.14 17.80
CA HIS A 438 18.03 8.78 17.67
C HIS A 438 18.67 8.69 19.04
N TYR A 439 19.30 7.55 19.32
CA TYR A 439 20.10 7.34 20.52
C TYR A 439 21.52 6.92 20.14
N SER A 440 22.51 7.63 20.68
CA SER A 440 23.93 7.24 20.64
C SER A 440 24.49 7.25 22.07
N GLY A 441 24.98 6.11 22.54
CA GLY A 441 25.38 5.89 23.93
C GLY A 441 25.62 4.42 24.27
N HIS A 442 25.73 4.09 25.56
CA HIS A 442 25.86 2.70 26.00
C HIS A 442 24.51 1.98 25.98
N GLY A 443 24.52 0.74 25.49
CA GLY A 443 23.43 -0.23 25.62
C GLY A 443 23.91 -1.51 26.31
N GLY A 444 22.99 -2.32 26.79
CA GLY A 444 23.26 -3.60 27.48
C GLY A 444 21.98 -4.37 27.75
N GLN A 445 22.06 -5.46 28.51
CA GLN A 445 20.94 -6.35 28.82
C GLN A 445 20.65 -6.41 30.33
N THR A 446 19.40 -6.59 30.72
CA THR A 446 18.98 -6.92 32.11
C THR A 446 18.04 -8.13 32.09
N LYS A 447 17.87 -8.82 33.22
CA LYS A 447 17.01 -10.01 33.27
C LYS A 447 15.53 -9.62 33.08
N ASP A 448 14.86 -10.27 32.14
CA ASP A 448 13.42 -10.16 31.89
C ASP A 448 12.64 -10.64 33.15
N LEU A 449 11.70 -9.82 33.60
CA LEU A 449 10.88 -10.06 34.79
C LEU A 449 9.42 -10.39 34.48
N ASP A 450 8.96 -10.20 33.25
CA ASP A 450 7.57 -10.42 32.86
C ASP A 450 7.38 -11.56 31.85
N GLY A 451 8.48 -12.08 31.31
CA GLY A 451 8.56 -13.30 30.53
C GLY A 451 8.13 -13.12 29.08
N ASP A 452 8.31 -11.91 28.54
CA ASP A 452 7.95 -11.58 27.17
C ASP A 452 9.13 -11.67 26.17
N GLU A 453 10.36 -11.87 26.66
CA GLU A 453 11.58 -12.06 25.85
C GLU A 453 11.98 -13.54 25.72
N ASP A 454 12.32 -13.95 24.49
CA ASP A 454 12.60 -15.35 24.13
C ASP A 454 13.97 -15.83 24.66
N ASP A 455 14.90 -14.91 24.95
CA ASP A 455 16.22 -15.19 25.56
C ASP A 455 16.28 -14.89 27.07
N GLY A 456 15.21 -14.33 27.63
CA GLY A 456 15.04 -13.98 29.03
C GLY A 456 15.79 -12.71 29.48
N TYR A 457 16.15 -11.81 28.56
CA TYR A 457 16.78 -10.53 28.87
C TYR A 457 16.16 -9.33 28.12
N ASP A 458 15.83 -8.27 28.85
CA ASP A 458 15.40 -6.97 28.30
C ASP A 458 16.62 -6.16 27.83
N GLU A 459 16.51 -5.49 26.67
CA GLU A 459 17.50 -4.54 26.19
C GLU A 459 17.39 -3.20 26.86
N VAL A 460 18.54 -2.58 27.16
CA VAL A 460 18.59 -1.36 27.96
C VAL A 460 19.45 -0.29 27.35
N ILE A 461 18.99 0.96 27.45
CA ILE A 461 19.82 2.15 27.26
C ILE A 461 20.23 2.72 28.61
N TYR A 462 21.45 3.26 28.70
CA TYR A 462 21.96 3.84 29.95
C TYR A 462 21.90 5.37 29.94
N PRO A 463 21.03 6.00 30.74
CA PRO A 463 21.06 7.44 30.96
C PRO A 463 22.37 7.89 31.65
N VAL A 464 22.71 9.18 31.62
CA VAL A 464 23.95 9.67 32.26
C VAL A 464 23.99 9.41 33.77
N ASP A 465 22.83 9.30 34.42
CA ASP A 465 22.66 9.05 35.85
C ASP A 465 22.28 7.59 36.17
N PHE A 466 22.51 6.64 35.26
CA PHE A 466 22.08 5.24 35.40
C PHE A 466 22.53 4.55 36.70
N ARG A 467 23.67 4.96 37.27
CA ARG A 467 24.18 4.42 38.55
C ARG A 467 23.29 4.76 39.74
N GLN A 468 22.50 5.83 39.65
CA GLN A 468 21.58 6.29 40.70
C GLN A 468 20.12 6.02 40.32
N ALA A 469 19.75 6.28 39.07
CA ALA A 469 18.37 6.20 38.59
C ALA A 469 18.02 4.87 37.89
N GLY A 470 19.00 4.00 37.64
CA GLY A 470 18.84 2.79 36.83
C GLY A 470 18.87 3.06 35.32
N HIS A 471 18.87 1.99 34.53
CA HIS A 471 18.76 2.01 33.08
C HIS A 471 17.28 2.13 32.63
N ILE A 472 17.04 2.29 31.33
CA ILE A 472 15.69 2.26 30.71
C ILE A 472 15.63 0.99 29.87
N VAL A 473 14.65 0.14 30.13
CA VAL A 473 14.38 -1.10 29.38
C VAL A 473 13.56 -0.83 28.11
N ASP A 474 13.75 -1.64 27.08
CA ASP A 474 12.98 -1.70 25.82
C ASP A 474 11.48 -1.70 26.05
N ASP A 475 11.01 -2.46 27.03
CA ASP A 475 9.62 -2.57 27.42
C ASP A 475 9.00 -1.20 27.83
N GLU A 476 9.78 -0.36 28.53
CA GLU A 476 9.41 1.03 28.85
C GLU A 476 9.43 1.92 27.60
N MET A 477 10.38 1.71 26.68
CA MET A 477 10.48 2.43 25.42
C MET A 477 9.35 2.05 24.44
N HIS A 478 9.02 0.77 24.31
CA HIS A 478 7.95 0.21 23.51
C HIS A 478 6.60 0.75 23.99
N ARG A 479 6.34 0.69 25.30
CA ARG A 479 5.12 1.25 25.89
C ARG A 479 4.96 2.74 25.61
N ILE A 480 6.03 3.53 25.67
CA ILE A 480 5.94 4.99 25.46
C ILE A 480 5.88 5.33 23.97
N MET A 481 6.76 4.76 23.16
CA MET A 481 7.01 5.23 21.79
C MET A 481 6.34 4.40 20.70
N VAL A 482 5.86 3.19 21.01
CA VAL A 482 5.28 2.26 20.02
C VAL A 482 3.80 2.01 20.28
N GLN A 483 3.41 1.67 21.51
CA GLN A 483 2.01 1.36 21.86
C GLN A 483 1.09 2.58 21.87
N THR A 484 1.61 3.78 22.12
CA THR A 484 0.80 5.00 22.18
C THR A 484 0.50 5.61 20.81
N LEU A 485 1.17 5.15 19.76
CA LEU A 485 1.06 5.73 18.43
C LEU A 485 -0.19 5.26 17.70
N GLN A 486 -0.86 6.19 17.05
CA GLN A 486 -2.05 5.93 16.25
C GLN A 486 -1.66 5.39 14.87
N PRO A 487 -2.55 4.61 14.20
CA PRO A 487 -2.32 4.17 12.83
C PRO A 487 -1.97 5.32 11.89
N GLY A 488 -1.01 5.09 10.98
CA GLY A 488 -0.56 6.08 10.01
C GLY A 488 0.47 7.08 10.54
N VAL A 489 0.81 7.09 11.83
CA VAL A 489 1.99 7.83 12.34
C VAL A 489 3.27 7.08 11.92
N ARG A 490 4.27 7.79 11.38
CA ARG A 490 5.61 7.22 11.15
C ARG A 490 6.50 7.47 12.36
N LEU A 491 7.12 6.43 12.91
CA LEU A 491 8.30 6.55 13.77
C LEU A 491 9.50 5.88 13.10
N THR A 492 10.58 6.63 12.89
CA THR A 492 11.88 6.07 12.49
C THR A 492 12.86 6.19 13.65
N ALA A 493 13.34 5.05 14.14
CA ALA A 493 14.26 4.96 15.26
C ALA A 493 15.64 4.46 14.82
N ILE A 494 16.71 5.09 15.32
CA ILE A 494 18.09 4.67 15.11
C ILE A 494 18.78 4.53 16.46
N PHE A 495 19.29 3.33 16.73
CA PHE A 495 20.09 3.02 17.92
C PHE A 495 21.53 2.76 17.53
N ASP A 496 22.42 3.62 18.01
CA ASP A 496 23.88 3.50 17.89
C ASP A 496 24.46 3.08 19.24
N SER A 497 24.13 1.85 19.65
CA SER A 497 24.52 1.25 20.92
C SER A 497 24.67 -0.28 20.80
N CYS A 498 25.41 -0.89 21.73
CA CYS A 498 25.46 -2.35 21.92
C CYS A 498 24.07 -2.91 22.24
N HIS A 499 23.81 -4.18 21.92
CA HIS A 499 22.58 -4.91 22.30
C HIS A 499 21.30 -4.11 22.00
N SER A 500 21.09 -3.80 20.72
CA SER A 500 19.97 -2.94 20.29
C SER A 500 19.08 -3.59 19.23
N GLY A 501 19.22 -4.90 19.00
CA GLY A 501 18.45 -5.64 17.99
C GLY A 501 16.96 -5.64 18.28
N SER A 502 16.59 -5.72 19.56
CA SER A 502 15.22 -5.70 20.09
C SER A 502 14.85 -4.43 20.87
N ALA A 503 15.63 -3.34 20.85
CA ALA A 503 15.43 -2.15 21.70
C ALA A 503 14.04 -1.42 21.66
N LEU A 504 13.11 -1.83 20.80
CA LEU A 504 11.71 -1.37 20.75
C LEU A 504 10.70 -2.52 20.67
N ASP A 505 11.11 -3.76 20.94
CA ASP A 505 10.30 -4.98 20.89
C ASP A 505 9.49 -5.11 19.60
N LEU A 506 10.15 -4.88 18.45
CA LEU A 506 9.50 -4.92 17.14
C LEU A 506 9.53 -6.35 16.57
N PRO A 507 8.37 -6.98 16.27
CA PRO A 507 8.27 -8.41 16.01
C PRO A 507 8.74 -8.84 14.62
N TYR A 508 8.94 -7.92 13.67
CA TYR A 508 9.32 -8.24 12.29
C TYR A 508 10.77 -7.89 12.01
N ILE A 509 11.64 -8.90 12.02
CA ILE A 509 13.09 -8.75 11.86
C ILE A 509 13.57 -9.29 10.52
N TYR A 510 14.31 -8.48 9.76
CA TYR A 510 14.71 -8.79 8.38
C TYR A 510 16.19 -9.20 8.21
N SER A 511 16.44 -10.12 7.28
CA SER A 511 17.78 -10.47 6.80
C SER A 511 18.25 -9.54 5.67
N THR A 512 19.52 -9.63 5.27
CA THR A 512 20.09 -8.88 4.12
C THR A 512 19.57 -9.31 2.76
N GLN A 513 18.85 -10.43 2.70
CA GLN A 513 18.11 -10.85 1.51
C GLN A 513 16.67 -10.32 1.51
N GLY A 514 16.27 -9.51 2.50
CA GLY A 514 14.90 -9.02 2.63
C GLY A 514 13.90 -10.07 3.13
N VAL A 515 14.39 -11.21 3.64
CA VAL A 515 13.58 -12.32 4.14
C VAL A 515 13.34 -12.14 5.64
N LEU A 516 12.10 -12.34 6.09
CA LEU A 516 11.73 -12.36 7.50
C LEU A 516 12.41 -13.55 8.18
N LYS A 517 13.09 -13.34 9.31
CA LYS A 517 13.64 -14.45 10.10
C LYS A 517 12.48 -15.15 10.82
N GLU A 518 12.12 -16.39 10.47
CA GLU A 518 11.07 -17.14 11.15
C GLU A 518 11.45 -17.44 12.62
N PRO A 519 10.50 -17.31 13.58
CA PRO A 519 10.63 -17.95 14.88
C PRO A 519 10.44 -19.47 14.73
N ASN A 520 11.31 -20.24 15.39
CA ASN A 520 11.49 -21.69 15.26
C ASN A 520 10.30 -22.54 15.74
N LEU A 521 9.13 -22.49 15.09
CA LEU A 521 7.96 -23.29 15.50
C LEU A 521 8.13 -24.80 15.29
N ALA A 522 8.94 -25.23 14.31
CA ALA A 522 9.19 -26.64 14.04
C ALA A 522 10.09 -27.32 15.10
N LYS A 523 10.87 -26.54 15.87
CA LYS A 523 11.80 -27.05 16.89
C LYS A 523 11.07 -27.38 18.21
N GLU A 524 9.92 -26.74 18.49
CA GLU A 524 9.15 -26.94 19.74
C GLU A 524 8.08 -28.04 19.67
N ALA A 525 7.50 -28.32 18.50
CA ALA A 525 6.52 -29.42 18.36
C ALA A 525 7.17 -30.83 18.47
N GLY A 526 8.44 -30.96 18.10
CA GLY A 526 9.18 -32.22 18.10
C GLY A 526 9.60 -32.72 19.47
N GLN A 527 9.78 -31.83 20.44
CA GLN A 527 10.18 -32.19 21.81
C GLN A 527 9.01 -32.75 22.65
N GLY A 528 7.76 -32.43 22.30
CA GLY A 528 6.57 -32.91 23.01
C GLY A 528 6.19 -34.38 22.74
N LEU A 529 6.62 -34.96 21.62
CA LEU A 529 6.17 -36.29 21.20
C LEU A 529 7.10 -37.44 21.65
N LEU A 530 8.35 -37.15 22.01
CA LEU A 530 9.34 -38.19 22.35
C LEU A 530 9.23 -38.73 23.78
N SER A 531 8.52 -38.06 24.70
CA SER A 531 8.25 -38.58 26.05
C SER A 531 7.05 -39.53 26.13
N ILE A 532 6.23 -39.61 25.08
CA ILE A 532 5.08 -40.52 25.02
C ILE A 532 5.52 -41.96 24.68
N VAL A 533 6.64 -42.14 23.97
CA VAL A 533 7.06 -43.48 23.51
C VAL A 533 7.87 -44.25 24.55
N SER A 534 8.48 -43.63 25.56
CA SER A 534 9.24 -44.37 26.59
C SER A 534 8.41 -44.88 27.78
N SER A 535 7.10 -44.62 27.81
CA SER A 535 6.24 -44.97 28.96
C SER A 535 5.32 -46.17 28.73
N TYR A 536 5.32 -46.79 27.55
CA TYR A 536 4.62 -48.07 27.35
C TYR A 536 5.38 -49.27 27.93
N ALA A 537 6.64 -49.07 28.35
CA ALA A 537 7.54 -50.15 28.75
C ALA A 537 7.52 -50.49 30.26
N ARG A 538 6.79 -49.75 31.11
CA ARG A 538 6.75 -50.03 32.56
C ARG A 538 5.33 -49.85 33.09
N GLY A 539 4.50 -50.89 32.95
CA GLY A 539 3.12 -50.88 33.38
C GLY A 539 2.95 -50.51 34.87
N ASP A 540 2.44 -49.32 35.13
CA ASP A 540 1.83 -48.92 36.40
C ASP A 540 0.77 -47.84 36.13
N LEU A 541 -0.51 -48.18 36.35
CA LEU A 541 -1.69 -47.39 35.92
C LEU A 541 -2.22 -46.44 37.01
N GLY A 542 -1.49 -46.26 38.12
CA GLY A 542 -1.98 -45.47 39.27
C GLY A 542 -1.67 -43.97 39.25
N SER A 543 -0.69 -43.51 38.47
CA SER A 543 -0.18 -42.11 38.50
C SER A 543 -0.60 -41.25 37.30
N VAL A 544 -1.38 -41.80 36.37
CA VAL A 544 -1.77 -41.11 35.13
C VAL A 544 -2.81 -39.99 35.38
N ALA A 545 -3.59 -40.07 36.46
CA ALA A 545 -4.71 -39.15 36.68
C ALA A 545 -4.30 -37.76 37.24
N SER A 546 -3.19 -37.63 37.98
CA SER A 546 -2.79 -36.34 38.57
C SER A 546 -1.86 -35.51 37.69
N THR A 547 -1.15 -36.14 36.74
CA THR A 547 -0.30 -35.44 35.77
C THR A 547 -1.13 -34.91 34.59
N ALA A 548 -2.21 -35.61 34.22
CA ALA A 548 -3.11 -35.18 33.16
C ALA A 548 -3.79 -33.83 33.45
N LEU A 549 -4.20 -33.56 34.70
CA LEU A 549 -4.79 -32.25 35.05
C LEU A 549 -3.77 -31.11 35.16
N GLY A 550 -2.50 -31.41 35.47
CA GLY A 550 -1.41 -30.42 35.47
C GLY A 550 -0.97 -30.06 34.05
N PHE A 551 -0.89 -31.04 33.14
CA PHE A 551 -0.59 -30.83 31.73
C PHE A 551 -1.75 -30.19 30.97
N PHE A 552 -3.00 -30.51 31.29
CA PHE A 552 -4.16 -29.83 30.68
C PHE A 552 -4.24 -28.34 31.06
N LYS A 553 -3.51 -27.91 32.10
CA LYS A 553 -3.43 -26.50 32.50
C LYS A 553 -2.22 -25.75 31.92
N LYS A 554 -1.21 -26.47 31.38
CA LYS A 554 0.00 -25.88 30.76
C LYS A 554 0.07 -26.11 29.24
N ALA A 555 -0.68 -27.07 28.70
CA ALA A 555 -0.92 -27.22 27.25
C ALA A 555 -1.94 -26.19 26.70
N THR A 556 -2.62 -25.46 27.58
CA THR A 556 -3.48 -24.33 27.20
C THR A 556 -2.75 -22.99 27.24
N SER A 557 -1.43 -22.94 27.54
CA SER A 557 -0.70 -21.68 27.67
C SER A 557 0.51 -21.51 26.75
N GLY A 558 0.96 -22.54 26.01
CA GLY A 558 2.12 -22.42 25.11
C GLY A 558 1.79 -21.76 23.76
N ASN A 559 0.60 -22.02 23.22
CA ASN A 559 0.08 -21.29 22.06
C ASN A 559 -0.34 -19.85 22.44
N ASP A 560 -0.62 -19.61 23.74
CA ASP A 560 -0.99 -18.30 24.26
C ASP A 560 0.20 -17.34 24.37
N THR A 561 1.45 -17.78 24.58
CA THR A 561 2.61 -16.86 24.73
C THR A 561 3.05 -16.27 23.40
N TYR A 562 3.17 -17.08 22.34
CA TYR A 562 3.47 -16.58 20.98
C TYR A 562 2.34 -15.70 20.43
N GLU A 563 1.08 -16.13 20.60
CA GLU A 563 -0.06 -15.26 20.26
C GLU A 563 -0.15 -14.02 21.14
N ARG A 564 0.25 -14.09 22.42
CA ARG A 564 0.30 -12.93 23.33
C ARG A 564 1.40 -11.96 22.90
N ASN A 565 2.61 -12.41 22.65
CA ASN A 565 3.74 -11.58 22.20
C ASN A 565 3.42 -10.90 20.86
N MET A 566 2.84 -11.63 19.90
CA MET A 566 2.41 -11.02 18.64
C MET A 566 1.22 -10.04 18.80
N ARG A 567 0.38 -10.20 19.83
CA ARG A 567 -0.69 -9.25 20.19
C ARG A 567 -0.20 -8.03 20.96
N THR A 568 0.87 -8.14 21.75
CA THR A 568 1.36 -7.08 22.66
C THR A 568 2.50 -6.25 22.08
N LYS A 569 3.32 -6.83 21.19
CA LYS A 569 4.51 -6.21 20.59
C LYS A 569 4.28 -5.62 19.17
N THR A 570 3.08 -5.79 18.59
CA THR A 570 2.70 -5.12 17.33
C THR A 570 2.17 -3.70 17.58
N SER A 571 2.24 -2.82 16.56
CA SER A 571 1.65 -1.47 16.61
C SER A 571 0.82 -1.21 15.36
N PRO A 572 -0.33 -0.51 15.46
CA PRO A 572 -1.08 -0.08 14.29
C PRO A 572 -0.34 1.05 13.52
N ALA A 573 0.64 1.69 14.15
CA ALA A 573 1.49 2.72 13.56
C ALA A 573 2.64 2.12 12.73
N ASP A 574 3.18 2.93 11.82
CA ASP A 574 4.28 2.58 10.92
C ASP A 574 5.61 2.87 11.63
N VAL A 575 6.16 1.86 12.32
CA VAL A 575 7.37 1.98 13.14
C VAL A 575 8.50 1.18 12.50
N ILE A 576 9.61 1.86 12.24
CA ILE A 576 10.81 1.29 11.60
C ILE A 576 12.02 1.58 12.48
N MET A 577 12.74 0.53 12.89
CA MET A 577 13.95 0.63 13.70
C MET A 577 15.17 0.12 12.95
N TRP A 578 16.27 0.85 13.08
CA TRP A 578 17.61 0.47 12.65
C TRP A 578 18.52 0.36 13.87
N SER A 579 19.13 -0.81 14.07
CA SER A 579 20.07 -1.05 15.17
C SER A 579 21.51 -1.17 14.67
N GLY A 580 22.48 -0.78 15.51
CA GLY A 580 23.91 -0.86 15.20
C GLY A 580 24.53 -2.24 15.45
N SER A 581 23.88 -3.13 16.22
CA SER A 581 24.48 -4.40 16.71
C SER A 581 23.44 -5.52 16.77
N LYS A 582 23.89 -6.78 16.73
CA LYS A 582 23.12 -7.93 17.26
C LYS A 582 23.20 -7.95 18.80
N ASP A 583 22.32 -8.70 19.45
CA ASP A 583 22.18 -8.81 20.92
C ASP A 583 23.38 -9.51 21.59
N ASP A 584 24.39 -9.95 20.83
CA ASP A 584 25.63 -10.59 21.29
C ASP A 584 26.91 -9.73 21.07
N GLN A 585 26.81 -8.43 20.75
CA GLN A 585 27.98 -7.61 20.32
C GLN A 585 28.20 -6.27 21.05
N THR A 586 29.47 -5.91 21.27
CA THR A 586 29.95 -4.63 21.86
C THR A 586 30.35 -3.59 20.79
N SER A 587 29.93 -2.33 20.93
CA SER A 587 30.25 -1.21 20.04
C SER A 587 31.65 -0.61 20.29
N GLN A 588 32.25 -0.03 19.25
CA GLN A 588 33.53 0.70 19.30
C GLN A 588 33.38 2.10 18.69
N ASP A 589 34.07 3.10 19.27
CA ASP A 589 34.16 4.46 18.71
C ASP A 589 34.82 4.45 17.32
N ALA A 590 34.19 5.08 16.32
CA ALA A 590 34.78 5.31 15.00
C ALA A 590 35.54 6.65 14.96
N ASN A 591 36.76 6.70 14.44
CA ASN A 591 37.48 7.96 14.15
C ASN A 591 37.46 8.24 12.65
N ILE A 592 36.61 9.17 12.22
CA ILE A 592 36.38 9.45 10.80
C ILE A 592 36.73 10.91 10.54
N ALA A 593 37.65 11.13 9.59
CA ALA A 593 38.19 12.46 9.27
C ALA A 593 38.78 13.24 10.48
N GLY A 594 39.27 12.53 11.50
CA GLY A 594 39.87 13.12 12.70
C GLY A 594 38.88 13.50 13.81
N GLN A 595 37.61 13.10 13.70
CA GLN A 595 36.58 13.27 14.72
C GLN A 595 36.03 11.92 15.18
N ALA A 596 35.83 11.76 16.50
CA ALA A 596 35.15 10.61 17.07
C ALA A 596 33.65 10.69 16.77
N THR A 597 33.05 9.60 16.27
CA THR A 597 31.62 9.48 15.94
C THR A 597 31.19 8.01 16.07
N GLY A 598 29.91 7.75 16.32
CA GLY A 598 29.31 6.42 16.33
C GLY A 598 29.23 5.81 14.93
N ALA A 599 29.60 4.54 14.83
CA ALA A 599 29.77 3.88 13.54
C ALA A 599 28.43 3.69 12.80
N MET A 600 27.35 3.35 13.51
CA MET A 600 26.04 3.15 12.88
C MET A 600 25.41 4.47 12.39
N SER A 601 25.42 5.51 13.21
CA SER A 601 24.86 6.82 12.83
C SER A 601 25.61 7.41 11.63
N TRP A 602 26.93 7.24 11.61
CA TRP A 602 27.74 7.66 10.48
C TRP A 602 27.44 6.85 9.23
N ALA A 603 27.43 5.52 9.32
CA ALA A 603 27.18 4.64 8.18
C ALA A 603 25.80 4.88 7.58
N PHE A 604 24.78 5.12 8.42
CA PHE A 604 23.43 5.48 7.97
C PHE A 604 23.42 6.80 7.17
N ILE A 605 24.04 7.86 7.70
CA ILE A 605 24.11 9.15 7.01
C ILE A 605 24.99 9.04 5.74
N ALA A 606 26.10 8.31 5.79
CA ALA A 606 27.03 8.13 4.68
C ALA A 606 26.39 7.35 3.54
N ALA A 607 25.72 6.23 3.85
CA ALA A 607 25.00 5.41 2.88
C ALA A 607 23.93 6.24 2.15
N LEU A 608 23.11 7.01 2.88
CA LEU A 608 22.07 7.85 2.28
C LEU A 608 22.63 9.06 1.52
N LYS A 609 23.77 9.63 1.93
CA LYS A 609 24.43 10.69 1.15
C LYS A 609 25.06 10.16 -0.13
N LYS A 610 25.63 8.95 -0.09
CA LYS A 610 26.30 8.30 -1.23
C LYS A 610 25.28 7.81 -2.25
N ASN A 611 24.18 7.23 -1.78
CA ASN A 611 23.06 6.89 -2.61
C ASN A 611 21.74 7.25 -1.89
N PRO A 612 21.13 8.40 -2.21
CA PRO A 612 19.89 8.83 -1.58
C PRO A 612 18.67 8.02 -2.03
N GLN A 613 18.79 7.20 -3.08
CA GLN A 613 17.71 6.41 -3.67
C GLN A 613 17.98 4.91 -3.47
N GLN A 614 17.51 4.41 -2.33
CA GLN A 614 17.70 3.02 -1.93
C GLN A 614 16.40 2.47 -1.34
N SER A 615 16.10 1.21 -1.67
CA SER A 615 15.12 0.43 -0.93
C SER A 615 15.61 0.10 0.48
N TYR A 616 14.73 -0.39 1.37
CA TYR A 616 15.13 -0.75 2.73
C TYR A 616 16.21 -1.84 2.77
N VAL A 617 16.16 -2.83 1.86
CA VAL A 617 17.20 -3.87 1.75
C VAL A 617 18.49 -3.31 1.17
N GLN A 618 18.41 -2.38 0.21
CA GLN A 618 19.59 -1.72 -0.35
C GLN A 618 20.26 -0.84 0.70
N LEU A 619 19.47 -0.08 1.47
CA LEU A 619 19.98 0.74 2.55
C LEU A 619 20.62 -0.11 3.64
N LEU A 620 19.99 -1.21 4.06
CA LEU A 620 20.58 -2.17 5.00
C LEU A 620 21.93 -2.71 4.52
N ASN A 621 22.03 -3.04 3.24
CA ASN A 621 23.26 -3.54 2.64
C ASN A 621 24.33 -2.44 2.49
N SER A 622 23.96 -1.22 2.10
CA SER A 622 24.89 -0.08 1.99
C SER A 622 25.43 0.35 3.35
N ILE A 623 24.60 0.34 4.40
CA ILE A 623 25.08 0.60 5.78
C ILE A 623 26.09 -0.47 6.19
N ARG A 624 25.81 -1.74 5.89
CA ARG A 624 26.74 -2.84 6.16
C ARG A 624 28.05 -2.70 5.38
N GLU A 625 28.00 -2.29 4.11
CA GLU A 625 29.18 -2.04 3.28
C GLU A 625 30.03 -0.88 3.85
N GLU A 626 29.41 0.21 4.32
CA GLU A 626 30.14 1.32 4.94
C GLU A 626 30.85 0.91 6.24
N LEU A 627 30.34 -0.14 6.93
CA LEU A 627 30.91 -0.71 8.16
C LEU A 627 31.89 -1.88 7.92
N GLU A 628 31.81 -2.54 6.77
CA GLU A 628 32.57 -3.77 6.46
C GLU A 628 34.08 -3.54 6.48
N GLY A 629 34.81 -4.44 7.15
CA GLY A 629 36.28 -4.38 7.30
C GLY A 629 36.80 -3.27 8.23
N LYS A 630 35.93 -2.40 8.76
CA LYS A 630 36.28 -1.29 9.66
C LYS A 630 35.69 -1.46 11.07
N TYR A 631 34.54 -2.13 11.21
CA TYR A 631 33.84 -2.37 12.48
C TYR A 631 33.25 -3.79 12.55
N THR A 632 33.06 -4.33 13.76
CA THR A 632 32.48 -5.68 14.00
C THR A 632 30.95 -5.71 14.03
N GLN A 633 30.33 -4.53 13.99
CA GLN A 633 28.89 -4.29 14.07
C GLN A 633 28.12 -4.85 12.86
N LYS A 634 26.98 -5.48 13.13
CA LYS A 634 26.06 -6.02 12.11
C LYS A 634 24.68 -5.34 12.21
N PRO A 635 24.44 -4.26 11.45
CA PRO A 635 23.17 -3.55 11.45
C PRO A 635 21.95 -4.45 11.18
N GLN A 636 20.84 -4.18 11.85
CA GLN A 636 19.57 -4.89 11.68
C GLN A 636 18.42 -3.91 11.39
N LEU A 637 17.40 -4.42 10.69
CA LEU A 637 16.15 -3.72 10.40
C LEU A 637 15.01 -4.49 11.07
N SER A 638 14.22 -3.79 11.88
CA SER A 638 13.00 -4.33 12.50
C SER A 638 11.82 -3.37 12.38
N CYS A 639 10.60 -3.92 12.37
CA CYS A 639 9.37 -3.17 12.08
C CYS A 639 8.19 -3.64 12.94
N SER A 640 7.20 -2.75 13.16
CA SER A 640 5.94 -3.07 13.86
C SER A 640 4.99 -3.96 13.04
N HIS A 641 5.24 -4.08 11.74
CA HIS A 641 4.43 -4.84 10.78
C HIS A 641 5.31 -5.41 9.64
N PRO A 642 4.81 -6.34 8.81
CA PRO A 642 5.52 -6.81 7.62
C PRO A 642 5.80 -5.66 6.63
N LEU A 643 7.06 -5.53 6.20
CA LEU A 643 7.59 -4.53 5.27
C LEU A 643 8.09 -5.19 3.97
N ASP A 644 7.73 -4.65 2.79
CA ASP A 644 8.42 -4.99 1.54
C ASP A 644 9.73 -4.19 1.46
N THR A 645 10.85 -4.91 1.42
CA THR A 645 12.17 -4.31 1.56
C THR A 645 12.80 -3.86 0.24
N ASN A 646 12.19 -4.13 -0.94
CA ASN A 646 12.89 -4.00 -2.23
C ASN A 646 12.68 -2.69 -3.02
N ILE A 647 11.70 -1.87 -2.67
CA ILE A 647 11.14 -0.71 -3.40
C ILE A 647 12.11 0.40 -3.94
N LEU A 648 12.09 0.75 -5.25
CA LEU A 648 12.67 1.99 -5.83
C LEU A 648 11.64 2.75 -6.69
N LEU A 649 11.46 4.07 -6.49
CA LEU A 649 10.47 4.88 -7.22
C LEU A 649 11.05 5.47 -8.53
N PRO A 650 10.35 5.37 -9.68
CA PRO A 650 10.84 5.81 -10.98
C PRO A 650 10.95 7.34 -11.11
N ILE A 651 11.79 7.81 -12.04
CA ILE A 651 11.99 9.24 -12.37
C ILE A 651 11.57 9.52 -13.81
N VAL A 652 10.87 10.63 -14.02
CA VAL A 652 10.51 11.21 -15.32
C VAL A 652 11.28 12.50 -15.55
N ASP A 653 11.85 12.66 -16.75
CA ASP A 653 12.49 13.90 -17.21
C ASP A 653 11.53 14.68 -18.10
N LEU A 654 11.07 15.85 -17.63
CA LEU A 654 10.12 16.69 -18.35
C LEU A 654 10.80 17.70 -19.29
N GLY A 655 12.12 17.65 -19.42
CA GLY A 655 12.91 18.65 -20.15
C GLY A 655 13.28 19.85 -19.30
N TYR A 656 12.37 20.34 -18.44
CA TYR A 656 12.62 21.49 -17.55
C TYR A 656 12.89 21.11 -16.09
N GLU A 657 12.38 19.96 -15.62
CA GLU A 657 12.57 19.42 -14.26
C GLU A 657 12.64 17.89 -14.30
N LEU A 658 13.27 17.30 -13.27
CA LEU A 658 13.29 15.85 -13.03
C LEU A 658 12.33 15.53 -11.88
N HIS A 659 11.43 14.55 -12.06
CA HIS A 659 10.39 14.20 -11.08
C HIS A 659 10.43 12.72 -10.73
N GLN A 660 10.62 12.40 -9.46
CA GLN A 660 10.47 11.05 -8.92
C GLN A 660 9.01 10.81 -8.53
N ALA A 661 8.49 9.60 -8.74
CA ALA A 661 7.19 9.22 -8.19
C ALA A 661 7.20 9.42 -6.66
N SER A 662 6.14 9.98 -6.11
CA SER A 662 5.97 10.21 -4.67
C SER A 662 5.64 8.91 -3.93
N LEU A 663 4.98 7.96 -4.61
CA LEU A 663 4.66 6.61 -4.14
C LEU A 663 4.32 5.69 -5.32
N TYR A 664 4.24 4.37 -5.07
CA TYR A 664 3.31 3.52 -5.83
C TYR A 664 2.43 2.72 -4.90
N ASN A 665 1.24 2.45 -5.41
CA ASN A 665 0.18 1.77 -4.71
C ASN A 665 0.15 0.30 -5.17
N MET A 666 0.55 -0.65 -4.31
CA MET A 666 0.52 -2.09 -4.67
C MET A 666 -0.87 -2.60 -5.00
N THR A 667 -1.89 -2.09 -4.30
CA THR A 667 -3.26 -2.57 -4.43
C THR A 667 -3.85 -2.16 -5.78
N GLY A 668 -3.52 -0.97 -6.28
CA GLY A 668 -3.97 -0.48 -7.57
C GLY A 668 -2.96 -0.65 -8.72
N GLY A 669 -1.72 -1.05 -8.45
CA GLY A 669 -0.67 -1.26 -9.45
C GLY A 669 -0.28 0.01 -10.22
N PHE A 670 -0.18 1.16 -9.55
CA PHE A 670 0.11 2.46 -10.20
C PHE A 670 1.11 3.32 -9.42
N TYR A 671 1.86 4.15 -10.15
CA TYR A 671 2.70 5.23 -9.61
C TYR A 671 1.91 6.53 -9.49
N ASN A 672 2.18 7.31 -8.44
CA ASN A 672 1.75 8.70 -8.35
C ASN A 672 2.98 9.61 -8.42
N PHE A 673 2.93 10.62 -9.28
CA PHE A 673 3.89 11.71 -9.33
C PHE A 673 3.20 12.98 -8.85
N SER A 674 3.40 13.31 -7.57
CA SER A 674 2.71 14.43 -6.95
C SER A 674 3.44 15.76 -7.13
N ASN A 675 2.70 16.86 -7.10
CA ASN A 675 3.20 18.23 -7.12
C ASN A 675 4.17 18.52 -8.28
N ILE A 676 3.82 18.11 -9.49
CA ILE A 676 4.52 18.52 -10.71
C ILE A 676 4.16 19.97 -11.00
N ARG A 677 5.16 20.85 -11.05
CA ARG A 677 4.95 22.27 -11.33
C ARG A 677 4.62 22.48 -12.79
N TYR A 678 3.38 22.84 -13.11
CA TYR A 678 2.99 23.17 -14.50
C TYR A 678 3.07 24.67 -14.80
N ALA A 679 3.14 25.53 -13.78
CA ALA A 679 3.27 26.97 -13.93
C ALA A 679 4.26 27.58 -12.91
N ALA A 680 4.83 28.74 -13.26
CA ALA A 680 5.60 29.55 -12.34
C ALA A 680 4.74 29.97 -11.14
N PRO A 681 5.33 30.18 -9.94
CA PRO A 681 4.59 30.66 -8.78
C PRO A 681 3.80 31.94 -9.10
N PRO A 682 2.48 31.98 -8.81
CA PRO A 682 1.64 33.15 -9.08
C PRO A 682 1.76 34.21 -7.97
N THR A 683 2.99 34.47 -7.50
CA THR A 683 3.32 35.36 -6.39
C THR A 683 3.88 36.70 -6.89
N GLY A 684 3.90 37.72 -6.02
CA GLY A 684 4.46 39.04 -6.33
C GLY A 684 3.83 39.65 -7.58
N GLU A 685 4.64 39.97 -8.60
CA GLU A 685 4.16 40.57 -9.86
C GLU A 685 3.26 39.65 -10.69
N ASN A 686 3.32 38.32 -10.47
CA ASN A 686 2.46 37.34 -11.14
C ASN A 686 1.06 37.22 -10.50
N ARG A 687 0.82 37.87 -9.35
CA ARG A 687 -0.52 37.88 -8.72
C ARG A 687 -1.53 38.56 -9.64
N PHE A 688 -2.73 37.97 -9.70
CA PHE A 688 -3.85 38.47 -10.49
C PHE A 688 -3.52 38.63 -12.00
N ARG A 689 -2.66 37.75 -12.51
CA ARG A 689 -2.26 37.66 -13.92
C ARG A 689 -2.42 36.24 -14.45
N ALA A 690 -2.43 36.09 -15.77
CA ALA A 690 -2.32 34.80 -16.45
C ALA A 690 -1.07 34.03 -15.97
N PRO A 691 -1.16 32.70 -15.79
CA PRO A 691 -0.01 31.89 -15.39
C PRO A 691 1.11 31.95 -16.43
N GLN A 692 2.34 31.75 -15.99
CA GLN A 692 3.53 31.71 -16.83
C GLN A 692 4.17 30.32 -16.77
N LEU A 693 4.95 29.96 -17.80
CA LEU A 693 5.69 28.70 -17.79
C LEU A 693 6.71 28.67 -16.64
N PRO A 694 6.95 27.49 -16.03
CA PRO A 694 7.93 27.35 -14.97
C PRO A 694 9.36 27.54 -15.50
N ALA A 695 10.26 28.00 -14.62
CA ALA A 695 11.67 28.07 -14.94
C ALA A 695 12.30 26.68 -15.06
N THR A 696 13.31 26.53 -15.92
CA THR A 696 14.09 25.29 -16.02
C THR A 696 14.98 25.11 -14.79
N ASN A 697 14.79 24.02 -14.06
CA ASN A 697 15.64 23.62 -12.94
C ASN A 697 15.84 22.10 -12.92
N ARG A 698 17.00 21.67 -13.44
CA ARG A 698 17.37 20.25 -13.54
C ARG A 698 18.43 19.81 -12.52
N SER A 699 18.82 20.68 -11.58
CA SER A 699 19.85 20.36 -10.59
C SER A 699 19.33 19.53 -9.40
N VAL A 700 18.01 19.39 -9.27
CA VAL A 700 17.35 18.67 -8.18
C VAL A 700 16.26 17.78 -8.77
N VAL A 701 16.09 16.57 -8.20
CA VAL A 701 14.96 15.70 -8.48
C VAL A 701 13.83 16.08 -7.53
N GLN A 702 12.68 16.46 -8.08
CA GLN A 702 11.48 16.77 -7.32
C GLN A 702 10.81 15.48 -6.84
N THR A 703 10.36 15.43 -5.60
CA THR A 703 9.76 14.24 -4.97
C THR A 703 8.28 14.42 -4.62
N GLY A 704 7.72 15.58 -4.98
CA GLY A 704 6.33 15.92 -4.72
C GLY A 704 6.00 16.40 -3.31
N LEU A 705 6.99 16.58 -2.43
CA LEU A 705 6.78 17.06 -1.06
C LEU A 705 7.33 18.49 -0.84
N PRO A 706 6.70 19.28 0.06
CA PRO A 706 5.44 19.03 0.75
C PRO A 706 4.21 19.24 -0.16
N ALA A 707 3.09 18.58 0.15
CA ALA A 707 1.80 18.77 -0.52
C ALA A 707 1.36 20.24 -0.50
N ARG A 708 0.79 20.74 -1.59
CA ARG A 708 0.38 22.14 -1.75
C ARG A 708 -1.03 22.21 -2.30
N ILE A 709 -1.83 23.12 -1.75
CA ILE A 709 -3.17 23.44 -2.27
C ILE A 709 -3.31 24.95 -2.40
N CYS A 710 -4.15 25.37 -3.34
CA CYS A 710 -4.40 26.79 -3.55
C CYS A 710 -5.24 27.39 -2.41
N PRO A 711 -5.11 28.71 -2.17
CA PRO A 711 -5.88 29.40 -1.13
C PRO A 711 -7.37 29.34 -1.44
N GLN A 712 -8.14 28.86 -0.48
CA GLN A 712 -9.59 28.69 -0.58
C GLN A 712 -10.28 29.23 0.66
N ALA A 713 -11.57 29.53 0.53
CA ALA A 713 -12.43 29.96 1.62
C ALA A 713 -13.86 29.52 1.32
N ASP A 714 -14.64 29.35 2.38
CA ASP A 714 -16.01 28.86 2.30
C ASP A 714 -17.01 29.95 2.70
N PRO A 715 -18.14 30.07 1.98
CA PRO A 715 -19.22 30.95 2.39
C PRO A 715 -19.83 30.53 3.74
N ALA A 716 -20.16 31.51 4.59
CA ALA A 716 -20.76 31.22 5.89
C ALA A 716 -22.15 30.56 5.78
N TRP A 717 -22.83 30.72 4.64
CA TRP A 717 -24.15 30.14 4.42
C TRP A 717 -24.14 28.60 4.33
N LEU A 718 -22.99 27.97 4.06
CA LEU A 718 -22.85 26.51 4.08
C LEU A 718 -23.19 25.93 5.46
N LEU A 719 -22.83 26.63 6.54
CA LEU A 719 -23.19 26.24 7.92
C LEU A 719 -24.71 26.21 8.15
N ILE A 720 -25.45 27.09 7.47
CA ILE A 720 -26.92 27.09 7.52
C ILE A 720 -27.43 25.89 6.73
N ALA A 721 -26.88 25.62 5.55
CA ALA A 721 -27.27 24.49 4.70
C ALA A 721 -27.10 23.14 5.42
N GLU A 722 -26.01 22.94 6.17
CA GLU A 722 -25.75 21.72 6.95
C GLU A 722 -26.89 21.36 7.93
N THR A 723 -27.57 22.37 8.50
CA THR A 723 -28.70 22.16 9.42
C THR A 723 -30.03 22.11 8.67
N TYR A 724 -30.20 23.00 7.69
CA TYR A 724 -31.44 23.19 6.95
C TYR A 724 -31.81 21.98 6.08
N ILE A 725 -30.85 21.43 5.34
CA ILE A 725 -31.12 20.40 4.33
C ILE A 725 -31.71 19.13 4.95
N PRO A 726 -31.14 18.55 6.04
CA PRO A 726 -31.74 17.39 6.68
C PRO A 726 -33.16 17.65 7.23
N GLU A 727 -33.42 18.81 7.82
CA GLU A 727 -34.75 19.18 8.33
C GLU A 727 -35.77 19.30 7.18
N TYR A 728 -35.36 19.90 6.07
CA TYR A 728 -36.22 20.00 4.88
C TYR A 728 -36.57 18.64 4.30
N LEU A 729 -35.58 17.76 4.16
CA LEU A 729 -35.79 16.39 3.69
C LEU A 729 -36.66 15.56 4.67
N ALA A 730 -36.67 15.91 5.96
CA ALA A 730 -37.58 15.34 6.95
C ALA A 730 -39.02 15.91 6.91
N GLY A 731 -39.30 16.86 6.01
CA GLY A 731 -40.62 17.44 5.78
C GLY A 731 -40.84 18.83 6.41
N GLN A 732 -39.83 19.43 7.04
CA GLN A 732 -39.93 20.79 7.57
C GLN A 732 -39.83 21.81 6.44
N THR A 733 -40.82 22.70 6.30
CA THR A 733 -40.86 23.66 5.19
C THR A 733 -40.79 25.12 5.62
N VAL A 734 -40.85 25.38 6.93
CA VAL A 734 -40.83 26.73 7.51
C VAL A 734 -39.62 26.87 8.42
N PHE A 735 -38.78 27.86 8.12
CA PHE A 735 -37.55 28.14 8.85
C PHE A 735 -37.49 29.63 9.22
N ASN A 736 -36.91 29.94 10.37
CA ASN A 736 -36.69 31.32 10.81
C ASN A 736 -35.25 31.51 11.26
N THR A 737 -34.80 32.76 11.39
CA THR A 737 -33.40 33.06 11.75
C THR A 737 -33.02 32.52 13.14
N SER A 738 -33.97 32.45 14.08
CA SER A 738 -33.74 31.83 15.39
C SER A 738 -33.61 30.31 15.37
N SER A 739 -33.99 29.64 14.27
CA SER A 739 -33.79 28.19 14.08
C SER A 739 -32.30 27.82 13.95
N PHE A 740 -31.44 28.78 13.60
CA PHE A 740 -30.02 28.54 13.33
C PHE A 740 -29.13 29.21 14.37
N ASN A 741 -28.50 28.43 15.25
CA ASN A 741 -27.55 28.94 16.23
C ASN A 741 -26.13 29.01 15.64
N LEU A 742 -25.82 30.07 14.87
CA LEU A 742 -24.48 30.27 14.30
C LEU A 742 -23.41 30.63 15.35
N SER A 743 -23.82 31.03 16.57
CA SER A 743 -22.88 31.42 17.63
C SER A 743 -22.18 30.23 18.30
N SER A 744 -22.75 29.02 18.19
CA SER A 744 -22.16 27.78 18.70
C SER A 744 -21.24 27.07 17.71
N SER A 745 -21.35 27.37 16.41
CA SER A 745 -20.56 26.71 15.34
C SER A 745 -19.34 27.52 14.88
N SER A 746 -19.32 28.84 15.12
CA SER A 746 -18.18 29.70 14.81
C SER A 746 -17.55 30.21 16.12
N GLY A 747 -16.52 29.51 16.59
CA GLY A 747 -15.76 29.92 17.78
C GLY A 747 -14.96 31.20 17.56
N GLY A 748 -15.63 32.36 17.41
CA GLY A 748 -15.09 33.73 17.49
C GLY A 748 -13.86 34.11 16.65
N GLY A 749 -13.33 33.21 15.82
CA GLY A 749 -12.08 33.37 15.07
C GLY A 749 -12.22 32.95 13.61
N LEU A 750 -11.22 33.31 12.80
CA LEU A 750 -11.15 32.90 11.40
C LEU A 750 -11.10 31.35 11.28
N PRO A 751 -11.67 30.75 10.22
CA PRO A 751 -11.58 29.32 9.99
C PRO A 751 -10.13 28.84 9.97
N VAL A 752 -9.85 27.71 10.65
CA VAL A 752 -8.52 27.08 10.63
C VAL A 752 -8.19 26.69 9.21
N GLN A 753 -7.10 27.23 8.67
CA GLN A 753 -6.66 26.94 7.31
C GLN A 753 -5.90 25.60 7.25
N ASP A 754 -6.05 24.87 6.16
CA ASP A 754 -5.24 23.69 5.89
C ASP A 754 -3.76 24.11 5.81
N PRO A 755 -2.83 23.46 6.54
CA PRO A 755 -1.41 23.84 6.57
C PRO A 755 -0.70 23.72 5.21
N ARG A 756 -1.30 23.01 4.24
CA ARG A 756 -0.81 22.90 2.85
C ARG A 756 -1.16 24.12 2.00
N THR A 757 -2.01 25.02 2.52
CA THR A 757 -2.45 26.22 1.80
C THR A 757 -1.27 27.16 1.56
N THR A 758 -0.98 27.43 0.29
CA THR A 758 0.10 28.32 -0.11
C THR A 758 -0.26 29.06 -1.38
N GLU A 759 0.31 30.25 -1.58
CA GLU A 759 0.14 30.98 -2.84
C GLU A 759 0.89 30.33 -4.01
N ASP A 760 2.03 29.69 -3.73
CA ASP A 760 2.73 28.87 -4.72
C ASP A 760 2.07 27.48 -4.76
N CYS A 761 1.00 27.36 -5.54
CA CYS A 761 0.11 26.19 -5.55
C CYS A 761 -0.20 25.60 -6.94
N LEU A 762 0.35 26.15 -8.04
CA LEU A 762 0.07 25.69 -9.40
C LEU A 762 0.85 24.42 -9.77
N PHE A 763 0.37 23.32 -9.22
CA PHE A 763 0.91 21.98 -9.41
C PHE A 763 -0.19 21.01 -9.88
N LEU A 764 0.24 19.89 -10.44
CA LEU A 764 -0.61 18.76 -10.80
C LEU A 764 0.00 17.44 -10.32
N ASP A 765 -0.84 16.43 -10.17
CA ASP A 765 -0.45 15.06 -9.90
C ASP A 765 -0.71 14.20 -11.15
N VAL A 766 0.18 13.24 -11.42
CA VAL A 766 -0.01 12.24 -12.48
C VAL A 766 -0.03 10.86 -11.85
N VAL A 767 -1.17 10.18 -11.94
CA VAL A 767 -1.36 8.79 -11.51
C VAL A 767 -1.36 7.88 -12.73
N VAL A 768 -0.39 6.97 -12.79
CA VAL A 768 -0.12 6.14 -13.97
C VAL A 768 0.02 4.65 -13.59
N PRO A 769 -0.79 3.75 -14.18
CA PRO A 769 -0.60 2.31 -14.03
C PRO A 769 0.80 1.86 -14.46
N GLU A 770 1.40 0.95 -13.71
CA GLU A 770 2.77 0.47 -13.93
C GLU A 770 2.96 -0.07 -15.36
N ALA A 771 1.99 -0.85 -15.83
CA ALA A 771 2.02 -1.42 -17.18
C ALA A 771 2.05 -0.35 -18.29
N ILE A 772 1.39 0.79 -18.08
CA ILE A 772 1.41 1.93 -19.01
C ILE A 772 2.77 2.62 -18.93
N PHE A 773 3.24 2.92 -17.71
CA PHE A 773 4.50 3.62 -17.48
C PHE A 773 5.70 2.85 -18.07
N ASN A 774 5.78 1.53 -17.84
CA ASN A 774 6.86 0.67 -18.34
C ASN A 774 6.91 0.57 -19.89
N ASN A 775 5.80 0.91 -20.55
CA ASN A 775 5.66 0.96 -22.00
C ASN A 775 5.74 2.39 -22.57
N ALA A 776 6.00 3.41 -21.74
CA ALA A 776 6.21 4.77 -22.20
C ALA A 776 7.30 4.82 -23.29
N GLY A 777 6.99 5.49 -24.40
CA GLY A 777 7.89 5.60 -25.56
C GLY A 777 8.03 4.36 -26.45
N LYS A 778 7.28 3.26 -26.19
CA LYS A 778 7.38 1.99 -26.94
C LYS A 778 6.16 1.65 -27.83
N GLY A 779 5.16 2.53 -27.94
CA GLY A 779 3.93 2.27 -28.71
C GLY A 779 2.91 3.41 -28.69
N TYR A 780 1.65 3.13 -29.04
CA TYR A 780 0.53 4.06 -28.89
C TYR A 780 0.28 4.34 -27.40
N GLY A 781 0.21 5.60 -27.00
CA GLY A 781 0.04 6.00 -25.61
C GLY A 781 -1.34 5.63 -25.04
N ALA A 782 -1.44 5.61 -23.72
CA ALA A 782 -2.69 5.35 -23.01
C ALA A 782 -3.62 6.57 -23.01
N PRO A 783 -4.95 6.39 -23.03
CA PRO A 783 -5.90 7.48 -22.83
C PRO A 783 -5.67 8.19 -21.49
N VAL A 784 -5.90 9.50 -21.47
CA VAL A 784 -5.65 10.37 -20.30
C VAL A 784 -6.97 10.94 -19.82
N LEU A 785 -7.26 10.81 -18.53
CA LEU A 785 -8.41 11.40 -17.86
C LEU A 785 -7.93 12.50 -16.90
N VAL A 786 -8.27 13.74 -17.21
CA VAL A 786 -7.89 14.91 -16.40
C VAL A 786 -9.05 15.24 -15.45
N VAL A 787 -8.80 15.25 -14.16
CA VAL A 787 -9.79 15.39 -13.08
C VAL A 787 -9.44 16.53 -12.12
N GLN A 788 -10.41 17.04 -11.36
CA GLN A 788 -10.16 18.11 -10.38
C GLN A 788 -9.80 17.60 -8.97
N SER A 789 -9.95 16.30 -8.68
CA SER A 789 -9.55 15.69 -7.40
C SER A 789 -9.19 14.19 -7.55
N GLU A 790 -8.39 13.67 -6.61
CA GLU A 790 -7.74 12.35 -6.63
C GLU A 790 -8.66 11.19 -7.06
N SER A 791 -8.20 10.42 -8.04
CA SER A 791 -8.91 9.30 -8.62
C SER A 791 -8.23 7.96 -8.32
N ASN A 792 -9.06 6.99 -7.95
CA ASN A 792 -8.70 5.58 -7.83
C ASN A 792 -8.37 5.00 -9.22
N GLY A 793 -7.23 4.32 -9.31
CA GLY A 793 -6.65 3.81 -10.54
C GLY A 793 -7.47 2.71 -11.22
N GLY A 794 -8.27 3.10 -12.21
CA GLY A 794 -8.78 2.16 -13.22
C GLY A 794 -7.65 1.60 -14.08
N GLU A 795 -7.80 0.35 -14.51
CA GLU A 795 -6.93 -0.24 -15.53
C GLU A 795 -7.10 0.54 -16.85
N GLY A 796 -6.01 0.85 -17.56
CA GLY A 796 -6.08 1.33 -18.95
C GLY A 796 -6.02 2.85 -19.21
N VAL A 797 -6.12 3.71 -18.18
CA VAL A 797 -6.04 5.18 -18.32
C VAL A 797 -4.97 5.81 -17.42
N ILE A 798 -4.43 6.97 -17.82
CA ILE A 798 -3.62 7.85 -16.96
C ILE A 798 -4.51 8.91 -16.36
N TYR A 799 -4.44 9.13 -15.05
CA TYR A 799 -5.18 10.21 -14.40
C TYR A 799 -4.26 11.40 -14.13
N VAL A 800 -4.77 12.60 -14.37
CA VAL A 800 -4.06 13.85 -14.04
C VAL A 800 -4.99 14.71 -13.21
N SER A 801 -4.58 15.08 -11.99
CA SER A 801 -5.32 16.05 -11.16
C SER A 801 -4.57 17.36 -11.06
N MET A 802 -5.27 18.50 -11.15
CA MET A 802 -4.60 19.82 -11.16
C MET A 802 -5.16 20.75 -10.09
N ASN A 803 -4.26 21.47 -9.42
CA ASN A 803 -4.62 22.69 -8.71
C ASN A 803 -4.78 23.85 -9.70
N TYR A 804 -5.64 24.81 -9.36
CA TYR A 804 -5.73 26.11 -10.02
C TYR A 804 -6.15 27.18 -9.00
N ARG A 805 -5.90 28.46 -9.27
CA ARG A 805 -6.21 29.53 -8.31
C ARG A 805 -7.71 29.66 -8.04
N LEU A 806 -8.07 29.88 -6.77
CA LEU A 806 -9.43 30.05 -6.28
C LEU A 806 -9.61 31.41 -5.59
N GLY A 807 -10.85 31.71 -5.18
CA GLY A 807 -11.23 32.95 -4.51
C GLY A 807 -10.74 34.21 -5.26
N ALA A 808 -10.34 35.22 -4.50
CA ALA A 808 -9.80 36.47 -5.05
C ALA A 808 -8.57 36.26 -5.94
N PHE A 809 -7.77 35.23 -5.66
CA PHE A 809 -6.52 34.98 -6.39
C PHE A 809 -6.76 34.48 -7.82
N GLY A 810 -7.88 33.78 -8.06
CA GLY A 810 -8.22 33.18 -9.35
C GLY A 810 -9.31 33.92 -10.14
N TRP A 811 -10.17 34.66 -9.46
CA TRP A 811 -11.46 35.09 -10.03
C TRP A 811 -11.77 36.58 -9.88
N LEU A 812 -10.83 37.39 -9.36
CA LEU A 812 -10.97 38.84 -9.50
C LEU A 812 -11.09 39.19 -10.99
N SER A 813 -11.93 40.18 -11.26
CA SER A 813 -12.32 40.59 -12.61
C SER A 813 -12.69 42.07 -12.62
N GLY A 814 -12.99 42.61 -13.80
CA GLY A 814 -13.41 43.99 -13.98
C GLY A 814 -12.40 44.81 -14.79
N PRO A 815 -12.87 45.88 -15.47
CA PRO A 815 -12.01 46.78 -16.24
C PRO A 815 -10.77 47.31 -15.51
N THR A 816 -10.87 47.61 -14.21
CA THR A 816 -9.76 48.13 -13.39
C THR A 816 -8.67 47.08 -13.22
N LEU A 817 -9.04 45.81 -12.93
CA LEU A 817 -8.06 44.72 -12.87
C LEU A 817 -7.43 44.51 -14.24
N GLN A 818 -8.25 44.41 -15.30
CA GLN A 818 -7.82 44.08 -16.66
C GLN A 818 -6.92 45.16 -17.30
N ALA A 819 -6.89 46.38 -16.75
CA ALA A 819 -5.94 47.40 -17.18
C ALA A 819 -4.48 47.02 -16.90
N ASN A 820 -4.22 46.21 -15.87
CA ASN A 820 -2.87 45.76 -15.49
C ASN A 820 -2.88 44.38 -14.81
N GLY A 821 -3.65 43.45 -15.33
CA GLY A 821 -3.90 42.12 -14.78
C GLY A 821 -4.79 41.32 -15.73
N ASP A 822 -5.13 40.10 -15.33
CA ASP A 822 -5.96 39.21 -16.16
C ASP A 822 -7.14 38.69 -15.31
N ALA A 823 -8.35 38.88 -15.82
CA ALA A 823 -9.54 38.22 -15.28
C ALA A 823 -9.48 36.71 -15.55
N ASN A 824 -10.29 35.94 -14.82
CA ASN A 824 -10.40 34.48 -15.00
C ASN A 824 -9.05 33.75 -14.92
N ALA A 825 -8.15 34.21 -14.06
CA ALA A 825 -6.84 33.61 -13.84
C ALA A 825 -6.93 32.11 -13.53
N GLY A 826 -7.97 31.66 -12.81
CA GLY A 826 -8.25 30.24 -12.58
C GLY A 826 -8.56 29.42 -13.84
N LEU A 827 -9.29 29.97 -14.82
CA LEU A 827 -9.51 29.30 -16.12
C LEU A 827 -8.24 29.28 -16.97
N LEU A 828 -7.42 30.33 -16.87
CA LEU A 828 -6.12 30.40 -17.55
C LEU A 828 -5.10 29.42 -16.95
N ASP A 829 -5.13 29.20 -15.64
CA ASP A 829 -4.38 28.15 -14.94
C ASP A 829 -4.74 26.77 -15.49
N GLN A 830 -6.03 26.43 -15.53
CA GLN A 830 -6.51 25.19 -16.11
C GLN A 830 -6.11 25.05 -17.58
N ARG A 831 -6.19 26.13 -18.37
CA ARG A 831 -5.78 26.12 -19.77
C ARG A 831 -4.30 25.75 -19.91
N LEU A 832 -3.42 26.37 -19.11
CA LEU A 832 -2.00 26.08 -19.14
C LEU A 832 -1.70 24.65 -18.65
N ALA A 833 -2.42 24.14 -17.65
CA ALA A 833 -2.29 22.76 -17.20
C ALA A 833 -2.68 21.75 -18.30
N LEU A 834 -3.75 22.02 -19.06
CA LEU A 834 -4.14 21.18 -20.19
C LEU A 834 -3.11 21.25 -21.33
N GLU A 835 -2.52 22.42 -21.59
CA GLU A 835 -1.41 22.56 -22.54
C GLU A 835 -0.15 21.84 -22.06
N TRP A 836 0.09 21.80 -20.74
CA TRP A 836 1.14 20.98 -20.14
C TRP A 836 0.88 19.49 -20.37
N VAL A 837 -0.35 19.02 -20.22
CA VAL A 837 -0.73 17.62 -20.50
C VAL A 837 -0.42 17.29 -21.96
N GLN A 838 -0.82 18.14 -22.91
CA GLN A 838 -0.50 17.97 -24.33
C GLN A 838 1.01 17.88 -24.59
N ALA A 839 1.81 18.68 -23.90
CA ALA A 839 3.26 18.73 -24.10
C ALA A 839 4.03 17.58 -23.44
N HIS A 840 3.56 17.07 -22.28
CA HIS A 840 4.39 16.25 -21.40
C HIS A 840 3.84 14.87 -21.06
N ILE A 841 2.54 14.60 -21.24
CA ILE A 841 1.94 13.35 -20.76
C ILE A 841 2.50 12.09 -21.44
N ALA A 842 3.04 12.24 -22.66
CA ALA A 842 3.75 11.17 -23.36
C ALA A 842 4.94 10.62 -22.57
N SER A 843 5.58 11.44 -21.74
CA SER A 843 6.70 11.03 -20.86
C SER A 843 6.26 10.05 -19.76
N PHE A 844 4.96 10.03 -19.46
CA PHE A 844 4.34 9.10 -18.52
C PHE A 844 3.64 7.93 -19.25
N GLY A 845 3.72 7.89 -20.58
CA GLY A 845 3.06 6.86 -21.41
C GLY A 845 1.66 7.23 -21.91
N GLY A 846 1.21 8.47 -21.72
CA GLY A 846 -0.10 8.94 -22.19
C GLY A 846 -0.10 9.31 -23.67
N ASP A 847 -1.27 9.26 -24.31
CA ASP A 847 -1.50 9.75 -25.68
C ASP A 847 -2.11 11.16 -25.63
N PRO A 848 -1.38 12.20 -26.07
CA PRO A 848 -1.90 13.57 -26.08
C PRO A 848 -3.11 13.76 -27.03
N ASN A 849 -3.36 12.81 -27.95
CA ASN A 849 -4.53 12.83 -28.84
C ASN A 849 -5.75 12.09 -28.27
N ARG A 850 -5.65 11.55 -27.05
CA ARG A 850 -6.74 10.84 -26.36
C ARG A 850 -6.88 11.37 -24.93
N VAL A 851 -7.11 12.68 -24.82
CA VAL A 851 -7.33 13.37 -23.55
C VAL A 851 -8.82 13.61 -23.35
N THR A 852 -9.32 13.14 -22.21
CA THR A 852 -10.67 13.38 -21.70
C THR A 852 -10.58 14.29 -20.49
N VAL A 853 -11.29 15.41 -20.50
CA VAL A 853 -11.44 16.26 -19.30
C VAL A 853 -12.70 15.90 -18.54
N PHE A 854 -12.63 15.87 -17.22
CA PHE A 854 -13.70 15.44 -16.34
C PHE A 854 -13.75 16.37 -15.12
N GLY A 855 -14.94 16.81 -14.74
CA GLY A 855 -15.10 17.75 -13.63
C GLY A 855 -16.54 17.88 -13.20
N GLU A 856 -16.73 18.01 -11.89
CA GLU A 856 -18.03 18.14 -11.23
C GLU A 856 -18.27 19.60 -10.80
N SER A 857 -19.53 20.06 -10.81
CA SER A 857 -19.92 21.39 -10.35
C SER A 857 -19.16 22.51 -11.08
N ALA A 858 -18.41 23.35 -10.34
CA ALA A 858 -17.54 24.38 -10.87
C ALA A 858 -16.49 23.84 -11.85
N GLY A 859 -16.07 22.58 -11.72
CA GLY A 859 -15.22 21.88 -12.67
C GLY A 859 -15.93 21.58 -13.97
N GLY A 860 -17.19 21.12 -13.91
CA GLY A 860 -18.04 20.95 -15.10
C GLY A 860 -18.33 22.28 -15.79
N GLY A 861 -18.58 23.34 -15.01
CA GLY A 861 -18.72 24.70 -15.50
C GLY A 861 -17.43 25.21 -16.15
N SER A 862 -16.27 24.91 -15.56
CA SER A 862 -14.95 25.23 -16.12
C SER A 862 -14.73 24.55 -17.47
N ILE A 863 -15.10 23.27 -17.61
CA ILE A 863 -15.02 22.55 -18.88
C ILE A 863 -15.87 23.25 -19.95
N MET A 864 -17.08 23.68 -19.60
CA MET A 864 -17.95 24.43 -20.52
C MET A 864 -17.32 25.76 -20.98
N HIS A 865 -16.59 26.45 -20.09
CA HIS A 865 -15.82 27.64 -20.44
C HIS A 865 -14.59 27.31 -21.30
N GLN A 866 -13.91 26.18 -21.07
CA GLN A 866 -12.82 25.73 -21.94
C GLN A 866 -13.33 25.43 -23.37
N ILE A 867 -14.48 24.73 -23.49
CA ILE A 867 -15.12 24.41 -24.78
C ILE A 867 -15.47 25.67 -25.59
N THR A 868 -15.89 26.73 -24.90
CA THR A 868 -16.31 27.99 -25.50
C THR A 868 -15.21 29.06 -25.50
N ALA A 869 -14.01 28.72 -25.04
CA ALA A 869 -12.91 29.66 -24.84
C ALA A 869 -12.60 30.44 -26.12
N TYR A 870 -12.41 31.76 -25.97
CA TYR A 870 -12.16 32.69 -27.07
C TYR A 870 -13.24 32.68 -28.18
N GLY A 871 -14.45 32.19 -27.88
CA GLY A 871 -15.52 32.01 -28.85
C GLY A 871 -15.20 30.98 -29.94
N GLY A 872 -14.29 30.03 -29.65
CA GLY A 872 -13.80 29.05 -30.61
C GLY A 872 -12.82 29.59 -31.65
N ASN A 873 -12.37 30.85 -31.53
CA ASN A 873 -11.54 31.51 -32.55
C ASN A 873 -10.05 31.15 -32.50
N LYS A 874 -9.57 30.50 -31.43
CA LYS A 874 -8.14 30.16 -31.24
C LYS A 874 -7.81 28.69 -31.56
N GLY A 875 -8.63 28.05 -32.37
CA GLY A 875 -8.47 26.64 -32.74
C GLY A 875 -9.02 25.68 -31.70
N PRO A 876 -8.75 24.37 -31.85
CA PRO A 876 -9.30 23.35 -30.98
C PRO A 876 -8.84 23.50 -29.53
N VAL A 877 -9.65 23.00 -28.60
CA VAL A 877 -9.25 22.86 -27.20
C VAL A 877 -8.23 21.72 -27.04
N PRO A 878 -7.38 21.74 -25.99
CA PRO A 878 -6.32 20.75 -25.77
C PRO A 878 -6.84 19.39 -25.24
N PHE A 879 -8.00 18.94 -25.70
CA PHE A 879 -8.61 17.64 -25.36
C PHE A 879 -9.63 17.22 -26.43
N GLN A 880 -10.01 15.94 -26.45
CA GLN A 880 -10.88 15.36 -27.49
C GLN A 880 -12.24 14.91 -26.95
N GLN A 881 -12.32 14.67 -25.63
CA GLN A 881 -13.52 14.24 -24.94
C GLN A 881 -13.74 15.07 -23.67
N ALA A 882 -14.99 15.23 -23.28
CA ALA A 882 -15.35 15.93 -22.05
C ALA A 882 -16.47 15.21 -21.30
N VAL A 883 -16.35 15.20 -19.98
CA VAL A 883 -17.35 14.73 -19.03
C VAL A 883 -17.69 15.82 -18.01
N PRO A 884 -18.51 16.83 -18.38
CA PRO A 884 -19.01 17.81 -17.43
C PRO A 884 -20.11 17.17 -16.59
N GLN A 885 -19.87 16.97 -15.30
CA GLN A 885 -20.89 16.56 -14.34
C GLN A 885 -21.44 17.80 -13.65
N SER A 886 -22.75 17.95 -13.65
CA SER A 886 -23.46 19.04 -12.98
C SER A 886 -22.84 20.42 -13.29
N PRO A 887 -22.59 20.78 -14.57
CA PRO A 887 -21.80 21.97 -14.93
C PRO A 887 -22.40 23.25 -14.35
N GLY A 888 -21.72 23.80 -13.33
CA GLY A 888 -22.24 24.84 -12.45
C GLY A 888 -21.45 26.14 -12.48
N PHE A 889 -22.12 27.27 -12.70
CA PHE A 889 -21.56 28.62 -12.50
C PHE A 889 -22.68 29.67 -12.45
N ALA A 890 -22.50 30.73 -11.67
CA ALA A 890 -23.39 31.88 -11.67
C ALA A 890 -23.07 32.84 -12.83
N PRO A 891 -24.07 33.40 -13.55
CA PRO A 891 -23.81 34.39 -14.59
C PRO A 891 -23.20 35.69 -14.03
N LEU A 892 -21.94 35.98 -14.38
CA LEU A 892 -21.25 37.21 -13.98
C LEU A 892 -20.84 38.05 -15.21
N VAL A 893 -21.79 38.83 -15.71
CA VAL A 893 -21.59 39.65 -16.93
C VAL A 893 -21.41 41.14 -16.64
N SER A 894 -21.93 41.63 -15.51
CA SER A 894 -21.90 43.05 -15.18
C SER A 894 -20.52 43.51 -14.71
N ASN A 895 -19.90 44.43 -15.46
CA ASN A 895 -18.67 45.12 -15.04
C ASN A 895 -18.84 45.79 -13.66
N GLN A 896 -20.04 46.30 -13.33
CA GLN A 896 -20.27 46.91 -12.02
C GLN A 896 -20.13 45.89 -10.88
N GLN A 897 -20.66 44.68 -11.07
CA GLN A 897 -20.56 43.61 -10.08
C GLN A 897 -19.11 43.12 -9.91
N GLN A 898 -18.38 42.99 -11.03
CA GLN A 898 -16.96 42.65 -11.04
C GLN A 898 -16.12 43.69 -10.29
N GLU A 899 -16.32 44.99 -10.59
CA GLU A 899 -15.63 46.11 -9.92
C GLU A 899 -15.97 46.24 -8.44
N GLN A 900 -17.22 45.93 -8.06
CA GLN A 900 -17.63 45.93 -6.66
C GLN A 900 -16.89 44.84 -5.88
N ALA A 901 -16.81 43.62 -6.41
CA ALA A 901 -16.05 42.54 -5.78
C ALA A 901 -14.57 42.91 -5.62
N LEU A 902 -13.95 43.50 -6.66
CA LEU A 902 -12.58 44.00 -6.62
C LEU A 902 -12.38 45.10 -5.56
N THR A 903 -13.24 46.11 -5.55
CA THR A 903 -13.12 47.24 -4.63
C THR A 903 -13.30 46.80 -3.17
N THR A 904 -14.24 45.89 -2.89
CA THR A 904 -14.42 45.32 -1.56
C THR A 904 -13.19 44.52 -1.13
N PHE A 905 -12.60 43.72 -2.02
CA PHE A 905 -11.38 42.97 -1.71
C PHE A 905 -10.23 43.91 -1.35
N LEU A 906 -9.98 44.93 -2.17
CA LEU A 906 -8.92 45.93 -1.94
C LEU A 906 -9.13 46.67 -0.61
N ALA A 907 -10.38 47.05 -0.31
CA ALA A 907 -10.72 47.69 0.95
C ALA A 907 -10.45 46.78 2.17
N LEU A 908 -10.81 45.48 2.08
CA LEU A 908 -10.53 44.50 3.12
C LEU A 908 -9.02 44.24 3.29
N ALA A 909 -8.25 44.31 2.21
CA ALA A 909 -6.79 44.24 2.21
C ALA A 909 -6.12 45.57 2.62
N ASN A 910 -6.90 46.62 2.92
CA ASN A 910 -6.45 47.95 3.30
C ASN A 910 -5.53 48.62 2.24
N VAL A 911 -5.86 48.45 0.96
CA VAL A 911 -5.18 49.05 -0.19
C VAL A 911 -6.19 49.64 -1.18
N SER A 912 -5.74 50.45 -2.13
CA SER A 912 -6.63 51.10 -3.10
C SER A 912 -6.38 50.67 -4.55
N THR A 913 -5.33 49.89 -4.81
CA THR A 913 -4.94 49.47 -6.17
C THR A 913 -4.46 48.02 -6.16
N ILE A 914 -4.56 47.37 -7.32
CA ILE A 914 -4.04 46.00 -7.51
C ILE A 914 -2.52 45.98 -7.36
N GLU A 915 -1.81 47.01 -7.80
CA GLU A 915 -0.35 47.14 -7.66
C GLU A 915 0.06 47.13 -6.19
N GLN A 916 -0.66 47.85 -5.32
CA GLN A 916 -0.43 47.80 -3.88
C GLN A 916 -0.76 46.42 -3.31
N ALA A 917 -1.85 45.79 -3.75
CA ALA A 917 -2.22 44.44 -3.32
C ALA A 917 -1.13 43.42 -3.66
N ARG A 918 -0.46 43.54 -4.82
CA ARG A 918 0.66 42.67 -5.22
C ARG A 918 1.84 42.72 -4.25
N GLN A 919 2.06 43.85 -3.57
CA GLN A 919 3.16 44.03 -2.62
C GLN A 919 2.83 43.55 -1.19
N LEU A 920 1.58 43.17 -0.90
CA LEU A 920 1.18 42.75 0.44
C LEU A 920 1.69 41.34 0.80
N PRO A 921 1.88 41.02 2.09
CA PRO A 921 2.06 39.64 2.52
C PRO A 921 0.87 38.76 2.11
N PHE A 922 1.14 37.48 1.82
CA PHE A 922 0.12 36.51 1.43
C PHE A 922 -1.00 36.41 2.47
N GLU A 923 -0.65 36.41 3.76
CA GLU A 923 -1.57 36.27 4.88
C GLU A 923 -2.60 37.41 4.91
N THR A 924 -2.20 38.63 4.54
CA THR A 924 -3.12 39.77 4.47
C THR A 924 -4.16 39.58 3.38
N LEU A 925 -3.74 39.12 2.20
CA LEU A 925 -4.64 38.85 1.07
C LEU A 925 -5.55 37.66 1.37
N LEU A 926 -5.03 36.62 2.02
CA LEU A 926 -5.80 35.45 2.43
C LEU A 926 -6.91 35.85 3.41
N VAL A 927 -6.61 36.67 4.42
CA VAL A 927 -7.62 37.15 5.37
C VAL A 927 -8.70 37.98 4.67
N ALA A 928 -8.32 38.88 3.76
CA ALA A 928 -9.27 39.66 2.97
C ALA A 928 -10.19 38.74 2.13
N ASN A 929 -9.62 37.71 1.50
CA ASN A 929 -10.37 36.70 0.74
C ASN A 929 -11.36 35.94 1.64
N ILE A 930 -10.92 35.46 2.81
CA ILE A 930 -11.76 34.71 3.75
C ILE A 930 -12.95 35.56 4.22
N ILE A 931 -12.70 36.81 4.61
CA ILE A 931 -13.76 37.71 5.09
C ILE A 931 -14.80 37.95 4.00
N GLN A 932 -14.35 38.21 2.77
CA GLN A 932 -15.26 38.51 1.67
C GLN A 932 -16.07 37.29 1.24
N VAL A 933 -15.43 36.13 1.09
CA VAL A 933 -16.12 34.88 0.72
C VAL A 933 -17.11 34.48 1.81
N GLY A 934 -16.72 34.59 3.09
CA GLY A 934 -17.61 34.32 4.21
C GLY A 934 -18.85 35.21 4.22
N GLY A 935 -18.75 36.44 3.71
CA GLY A 935 -19.86 37.40 3.57
C GLY A 935 -20.75 37.18 2.34
N SER A 936 -20.57 36.11 1.56
CA SER A 936 -21.39 35.83 0.38
C SER A 936 -22.87 35.63 0.76
N GLN A 937 -23.79 36.07 -0.11
CA GLN A 937 -25.22 35.79 0.04
C GLN A 937 -25.48 34.29 -0.05
N TYR A 938 -26.50 33.79 0.67
CA TYR A 938 -26.90 32.38 0.63
C TYR A 938 -27.10 31.90 -0.80
N GLY A 939 -26.49 30.76 -1.15
CA GLY A 939 -26.61 30.13 -2.47
C GLY A 939 -25.69 30.73 -3.55
N SER A 940 -25.04 31.84 -3.24
CA SER A 940 -24.18 32.56 -4.17
C SER A 940 -22.71 32.47 -3.75
N PHE A 941 -21.83 32.66 -4.74
CA PHE A 941 -20.39 32.74 -4.56
C PHE A 941 -19.91 34.13 -4.99
N THR A 942 -19.12 34.79 -4.14
CA THR A 942 -18.54 36.10 -4.47
C THR A 942 -17.70 36.06 -5.74
N TYR A 943 -17.04 34.93 -5.99
CA TYR A 943 -16.02 34.75 -7.00
C TYR A 943 -16.40 33.60 -7.95
N GLY A 944 -16.18 33.79 -9.24
CA GLY A 944 -16.40 32.77 -10.26
C GLY A 944 -16.01 33.26 -11.67
N PRO A 945 -16.20 32.43 -12.71
CA PRO A 945 -15.98 32.84 -14.10
C PRO A 945 -16.77 34.10 -14.46
N SER A 946 -16.10 35.05 -15.10
CA SER A 946 -16.65 36.35 -15.49
C SER A 946 -16.56 36.55 -16.99
N VAL A 947 -17.51 37.26 -17.59
CA VAL A 947 -17.36 37.70 -18.98
C VAL A 947 -16.27 38.76 -19.03
N ASP A 948 -15.14 38.43 -19.67
CA ASP A 948 -13.93 39.26 -19.73
C ASP A 948 -13.68 39.87 -21.13
N GLY A 949 -14.47 39.47 -22.13
CA GLY A 949 -14.35 39.92 -23.52
C GLY A 949 -13.20 39.27 -24.29
N ASN A 950 -12.49 38.31 -23.70
CA ASN A 950 -11.33 37.62 -24.28
C ASN A 950 -11.43 36.10 -24.11
N PHE A 951 -11.01 35.54 -22.97
CA PHE A 951 -11.10 34.09 -22.73
C PHE A 951 -12.55 33.65 -22.64
N VAL A 952 -13.37 34.44 -21.94
CA VAL A 952 -14.82 34.28 -21.83
C VAL A 952 -15.48 35.50 -22.48
N PRO A 953 -15.69 35.48 -23.82
CA PRO A 953 -16.23 36.64 -24.52
C PRO A 953 -17.72 36.90 -24.23
N ALA A 954 -18.48 35.86 -23.87
CA ALA A 954 -19.87 35.92 -23.44
C ALA A 954 -20.19 34.67 -22.59
N LEU A 955 -21.42 34.55 -22.09
CA LEU A 955 -21.82 33.36 -21.33
C LEU A 955 -21.76 32.09 -22.20
N PRO A 956 -21.30 30.95 -21.67
CA PRO A 956 -21.18 29.72 -22.45
C PRO A 956 -22.47 29.29 -23.15
N GLY A 957 -23.64 29.44 -22.51
CA GLY A 957 -24.93 29.11 -23.13
C GLY A 957 -25.22 29.89 -24.41
N GLU A 958 -24.86 31.19 -24.44
CA GLU A 958 -25.01 32.06 -25.60
C GLU A 958 -23.99 31.70 -26.70
N LEU A 959 -22.73 31.46 -26.32
CA LEU A 959 -21.68 31.05 -27.25
C LEU A 959 -22.03 29.72 -27.94
N LEU A 960 -22.55 28.75 -27.18
CA LEU A 960 -23.05 27.49 -27.71
C LEU A 960 -24.22 27.70 -28.70
N LEU A 961 -25.18 28.56 -28.35
CA LEU A 961 -26.33 28.88 -29.19
C LEU A 961 -25.91 29.50 -30.54
N HIS A 962 -24.90 30.36 -30.51
CA HIS A 962 -24.39 31.05 -31.70
C HIS A 962 -23.31 30.27 -32.48
N GLY A 963 -22.98 29.05 -32.06
CA GLY A 963 -21.99 28.23 -32.75
C GLY A 963 -20.54 28.66 -32.50
N GLN A 964 -20.26 29.44 -31.46
CA GLN A 964 -18.96 30.02 -31.10
C GLN A 964 -18.21 29.15 -30.07
N TYR A 965 -17.91 27.92 -30.46
CA TYR A 965 -17.27 26.92 -29.61
C TYR A 965 -16.54 25.87 -30.47
N ASP A 966 -15.72 25.04 -29.82
CA ASP A 966 -15.08 23.90 -30.49
C ASP A 966 -16.08 22.77 -30.76
N LYS A 967 -16.34 22.46 -32.04
CA LYS A 967 -17.33 21.46 -32.47
C LYS A 967 -16.76 20.05 -32.59
N SER A 968 -15.47 19.86 -32.35
CA SER A 968 -14.77 18.59 -32.64
C SER A 968 -14.88 17.54 -31.53
N LEU A 969 -15.45 17.91 -30.38
CA LEU A 969 -15.44 17.09 -29.17
C LEU A 969 -16.54 16.03 -29.13
N ARG A 970 -16.26 14.96 -28.37
CA ARG A 970 -17.28 14.02 -27.88
C ARG A 970 -17.65 14.39 -26.46
N ILE A 971 -18.95 14.42 -26.15
CA ILE A 971 -19.47 14.83 -24.85
C ILE A 971 -20.26 13.71 -24.20
N MET A 972 -19.91 13.39 -22.96
CA MET A 972 -20.79 12.73 -22.00
C MET A 972 -21.12 13.75 -20.92
N VAL A 973 -22.37 13.94 -20.53
CA VAL A 973 -22.78 15.00 -19.60
C VAL A 973 -23.82 14.45 -18.63
N GLY A 974 -23.94 15.01 -17.44
CA GLY A 974 -25.05 14.64 -16.57
C GLY A 974 -25.27 15.63 -15.45
N HIS A 975 -26.33 15.41 -14.70
CA HIS A 975 -26.71 16.23 -13.55
C HIS A 975 -27.51 15.40 -12.54
N ASN A 976 -27.52 15.85 -11.30
CA ASN A 976 -28.34 15.32 -10.22
C ASN A 976 -29.82 15.79 -10.37
N ALA A 977 -30.74 15.06 -9.74
CA ALA A 977 -32.17 15.38 -9.78
C ALA A 977 -32.54 16.66 -9.04
N ASP A 978 -31.82 16.98 -7.95
CA ASP A 978 -32.06 18.15 -7.11
C ASP A 978 -30.77 18.98 -6.92
N GLU A 979 -30.35 19.64 -8.01
CA GLU A 979 -29.14 20.48 -8.00
C GLU A 979 -29.28 21.72 -7.11
N GLY A 980 -30.48 22.30 -7.06
CA GLY A 980 -30.69 23.66 -6.54
C GLY A 980 -31.02 23.74 -5.06
N LEU A 981 -31.42 22.65 -4.40
CA LEU A 981 -31.86 22.71 -3.00
C LEU A 981 -30.74 23.17 -2.06
N LEU A 982 -29.51 22.69 -2.26
CA LEU A 982 -28.33 23.09 -1.48
C LEU A 982 -28.09 24.61 -1.51
N PHE A 983 -28.41 25.25 -2.63
CA PHE A 983 -28.19 26.66 -2.90
C PHE A 983 -29.43 27.53 -2.63
N THR A 984 -30.53 26.92 -2.16
CA THR A 984 -31.78 27.63 -1.92
C THR A 984 -31.88 28.13 -0.48
N SER A 985 -32.03 29.44 -0.31
CA SER A 985 -32.19 30.04 1.01
C SER A 985 -33.45 29.52 1.72
N PRO A 986 -33.35 29.04 2.98
CA PRO A 986 -34.49 28.52 3.73
C PRO A 986 -35.54 29.58 4.08
N PHE A 987 -35.20 30.86 3.91
CA PHE A 987 -36.03 32.01 4.27
C PHE A 987 -36.97 32.47 3.16
N ILE A 988 -36.96 31.81 1.99
CA ILE A 988 -37.81 32.16 0.86
C ILE A 988 -39.19 31.51 1.02
N GLN A 989 -40.07 32.23 1.71
CA GLN A 989 -41.38 31.73 2.17
C GLN A 989 -42.58 32.35 1.43
N ASN A 990 -42.34 33.31 0.54
CA ASN A 990 -43.41 34.01 -0.19
C ASN A 990 -42.94 34.53 -1.55
N ASN A 991 -43.89 34.97 -2.40
CA ASN A 991 -43.61 35.42 -3.77
C ASN A 991 -42.70 36.65 -3.83
N SER A 992 -42.79 37.56 -2.85
CA SER A 992 -41.94 38.75 -2.80
C SER A 992 -40.49 38.37 -2.50
N ALA A 993 -40.27 37.44 -1.56
CA ALA A 993 -38.94 36.90 -1.27
C ALA A 993 -38.36 36.15 -2.47
N PHE A 994 -39.18 35.37 -3.19
CA PHE A 994 -38.77 34.68 -4.41
C PHE A 994 -38.36 35.66 -5.53
N ALA A 995 -39.16 36.70 -5.77
CA ALA A 995 -38.82 37.75 -6.74
C ALA A 995 -37.54 38.51 -6.36
N ALA A 996 -37.33 38.77 -5.06
CA ALA A 996 -36.10 39.36 -4.56
C ALA A 996 -34.89 38.45 -4.80
N GLN A 997 -35.04 37.13 -4.65
CA GLN A 997 -33.98 36.16 -4.97
C GLN A 997 -33.64 36.19 -6.46
N VAL A 998 -34.62 36.25 -7.36
CA VAL A 998 -34.37 36.35 -8.82
C VAL A 998 -33.49 37.57 -9.14
N VAL A 999 -33.76 38.72 -8.54
CA VAL A 999 -32.95 39.94 -8.73
C VAL A 999 -31.59 39.82 -8.06
N ALA A 1000 -31.48 39.10 -6.94
CA ALA A 1000 -30.19 38.90 -6.27
C ALA A 1000 -29.25 37.99 -7.09
N GLU A 1001 -29.78 36.92 -7.69
CA GLU A 1001 -29.00 36.04 -8.58
C GLU A 1001 -28.62 36.73 -9.89
N LEU A 1002 -29.49 37.61 -10.40
CA LEU A 1002 -29.30 38.33 -11.66
C LEU A 1002 -29.49 39.84 -11.46
N PRO A 1003 -28.50 40.56 -10.89
CA PRO A 1003 -28.64 41.97 -10.51
C PRO A 1003 -29.00 42.92 -11.67
N THR A 1004 -28.64 42.56 -12.90
CA THR A 1004 -29.02 43.28 -14.13
C THR A 1004 -30.54 43.41 -14.29
N LEU A 1005 -31.32 42.46 -13.78
CA LEU A 1005 -32.78 42.47 -13.84
C LEU A 1005 -33.44 43.55 -12.96
N ALA A 1006 -32.72 44.18 -12.05
CA ALA A 1006 -33.26 45.29 -11.25
C ALA A 1006 -33.79 46.44 -12.13
N ALA A 1007 -33.25 46.61 -13.34
CA ALA A 1007 -33.70 47.58 -14.33
C ALA A 1007 -34.90 47.11 -15.19
N TYR A 1008 -35.28 45.83 -15.11
CA TYR A 1008 -36.23 45.18 -16.02
C TYR A 1008 -37.34 44.44 -15.25
N PRO A 1009 -38.25 45.16 -14.56
CA PRO A 1009 -39.29 44.54 -13.72
C PRO A 1009 -40.24 43.63 -14.50
N GLN A 1010 -40.49 43.90 -15.79
CA GLN A 1010 -41.33 43.03 -16.64
C GLN A 1010 -40.69 41.65 -16.88
N THR A 1011 -39.36 41.60 -16.98
CA THR A 1011 -38.62 40.34 -17.12
C THR A 1011 -38.66 39.55 -15.81
N VAL A 1012 -38.50 40.23 -14.67
CA VAL A 1012 -38.68 39.60 -13.35
C VAL A 1012 -40.08 39.02 -13.22
N GLU A 1013 -41.12 39.79 -13.57
CA GLU A 1013 -42.50 39.32 -13.54
C GLU A 1013 -42.72 38.08 -14.43
N TYR A 1014 -42.14 38.08 -15.63
CA TYR A 1014 -42.21 36.94 -16.54
C TYR A 1014 -41.53 35.69 -15.94
N ILE A 1015 -40.32 35.82 -15.38
CA ILE A 1015 -39.64 34.72 -14.70
C ILE A 1015 -40.51 34.19 -13.56
N THR A 1016 -41.05 35.09 -12.71
CA THR A 1016 -41.77 34.69 -11.51
C THR A 1016 -43.18 34.19 -11.77
N ASN A 1017 -43.88 34.65 -12.81
CA ASN A 1017 -45.29 34.31 -13.03
C ASN A 1017 -45.50 33.35 -14.20
N VAL A 1018 -44.55 33.24 -15.12
CA VAL A 1018 -44.68 32.41 -16.32
C VAL A 1018 -43.69 31.24 -16.32
N LEU A 1019 -42.41 31.49 -16.07
CA LEU A 1019 -41.42 30.40 -16.07
C LEU A 1019 -41.53 29.55 -14.80
N TYR A 1020 -41.61 30.18 -13.63
CA TYR A 1020 -41.76 29.49 -12.35
C TYR A 1020 -43.00 30.01 -11.63
N PRO A 1021 -44.24 29.68 -12.06
CA PRO A 1021 -45.45 30.20 -11.45
C PRO A 1021 -45.63 29.72 -10.00
N PRO A 1022 -46.37 30.46 -9.14
CA PRO A 1022 -46.69 30.06 -7.77
C PRO A 1022 -47.76 28.95 -7.69
N THR A 1023 -47.56 27.86 -8.43
CA THR A 1023 -48.46 26.70 -8.50
C THR A 1023 -47.79 25.51 -7.82
N PHE A 1024 -48.31 25.10 -6.66
CA PHE A 1024 -47.66 24.17 -5.73
C PHE A 1024 -48.30 22.77 -5.67
N ASP A 1025 -48.96 22.34 -6.74
CA ASP A 1025 -49.63 21.04 -6.83
C ASP A 1025 -48.71 19.93 -7.37
N GLY A 1026 -47.42 20.21 -7.57
CA GLY A 1026 -46.45 19.30 -8.17
C GLY A 1026 -46.58 19.14 -9.69
N SER A 1027 -47.50 19.86 -10.34
CA SER A 1027 -47.71 19.79 -11.80
C SER A 1027 -46.61 20.48 -12.61
N GLN A 1028 -45.86 21.38 -11.97
CA GLN A 1028 -44.79 22.12 -12.62
C GLN A 1028 -43.57 21.23 -12.82
N ALA A 1029 -42.79 21.49 -13.86
CA ALA A 1029 -41.55 20.72 -14.06
C ALA A 1029 -40.59 20.91 -12.86
N MET A 1030 -39.88 19.84 -12.52
CA MET A 1030 -39.21 19.60 -11.21
C MET A 1030 -40.13 19.38 -10.00
N GLY A 1031 -41.46 19.31 -10.20
CA GLY A 1031 -42.39 18.75 -9.22
C GLY A 1031 -42.56 19.55 -7.92
N TYR A 1032 -42.29 20.86 -7.91
CA TYR A 1032 -42.29 21.63 -6.67
C TYR A 1032 -43.68 21.79 -6.04
N THR A 1033 -43.73 21.66 -4.72
CA THR A 1033 -44.97 21.70 -3.90
C THR A 1033 -44.96 22.78 -2.81
N ASN A 1034 -43.91 23.60 -2.76
CA ASN A 1034 -43.77 24.72 -1.83
C ASN A 1034 -42.81 25.78 -2.41
N GLN A 1035 -42.64 26.91 -1.72
CA GLN A 1035 -41.82 28.03 -2.19
C GLN A 1035 -40.31 27.71 -2.24
N ILE A 1036 -39.83 26.90 -1.31
CA ILE A 1036 -38.45 26.43 -1.31
C ILE A 1036 -38.21 25.58 -2.55
N GLY A 1037 -39.03 24.56 -2.80
CA GLY A 1037 -38.92 23.71 -3.99
C GLY A 1037 -39.04 24.50 -5.30
N ARG A 1038 -39.88 25.53 -5.35
CA ARG A 1038 -39.96 26.44 -6.50
C ARG A 1038 -38.67 27.22 -6.72
N THR A 1039 -38.04 27.65 -5.63
CA THR A 1039 -36.75 28.33 -5.68
C THR A 1039 -35.63 27.37 -6.08
N ALA A 1040 -35.61 26.16 -5.53
CA ALA A 1040 -34.67 25.11 -5.92
C ALA A 1040 -34.79 24.78 -7.41
N ALA A 1041 -36.00 24.75 -7.97
CA ALA A 1041 -36.20 24.55 -9.41
C ALA A 1041 -35.61 25.68 -10.26
N LEU A 1042 -35.79 26.95 -9.84
CA LEU A 1042 -35.15 28.10 -10.49
C LEU A 1042 -33.63 27.99 -10.46
N VAL A 1043 -33.06 27.74 -9.27
CA VAL A 1043 -31.61 27.69 -9.07
C VAL A 1043 -30.99 26.50 -9.82
N SER A 1044 -31.65 25.35 -9.79
CA SER A 1044 -31.21 24.16 -10.53
C SER A 1044 -31.05 24.45 -12.01
N GLU A 1045 -32.08 25.03 -12.64
CA GLU A 1045 -32.08 25.30 -14.08
C GLU A 1045 -31.16 26.48 -14.45
N LEU A 1046 -31.10 27.53 -13.63
CA LEU A 1046 -30.26 28.69 -13.91
C LEU A 1046 -28.77 28.38 -13.82
N ILE A 1047 -28.35 27.61 -12.82
CA ILE A 1047 -26.93 27.42 -12.49
C ILE A 1047 -26.39 26.09 -13.04
N PHE A 1048 -27.20 25.04 -13.13
CA PHE A 1048 -26.72 23.67 -13.37
C PHE A 1048 -27.40 22.95 -14.55
N THR A 1049 -28.67 22.57 -14.41
CA THR A 1049 -29.29 21.54 -15.25
C THR A 1049 -29.46 22.00 -16.70
N CYS A 1050 -29.82 23.26 -16.95
CA CYS A 1050 -29.92 23.75 -18.32
C CYS A 1050 -28.56 23.81 -19.05
N ASN A 1051 -27.44 23.88 -18.35
CA ASN A 1051 -26.12 23.84 -18.98
C ASN A 1051 -25.87 22.49 -19.68
N THR A 1052 -26.44 21.39 -19.16
CA THR A 1052 -26.38 20.07 -19.82
C THR A 1052 -27.17 20.06 -21.12
N PHE A 1053 -28.40 20.59 -21.11
CA PHE A 1053 -29.24 20.79 -22.30
C PHE A 1053 -28.54 21.62 -23.38
N TYR A 1054 -27.81 22.68 -23.00
CA TYR A 1054 -27.11 23.54 -23.95
C TYR A 1054 -26.03 22.77 -24.71
N LEU A 1055 -25.28 21.92 -24.02
CA LEU A 1055 -24.28 21.05 -24.63
C LEU A 1055 -24.95 20.03 -25.55
N ASP A 1056 -26.02 19.37 -25.12
CA ASP A 1056 -26.74 18.39 -25.92
C ASP A 1056 -27.25 18.99 -27.25
N LYS A 1057 -27.81 20.21 -27.20
CA LYS A 1057 -28.25 20.93 -28.40
C LYS A 1057 -27.10 21.41 -29.26
N ALA A 1058 -26.03 21.95 -28.67
CA ALA A 1058 -24.89 22.45 -29.41
C ALA A 1058 -24.25 21.34 -30.26
N TYR A 1059 -24.06 20.15 -29.69
CA TYR A 1059 -23.47 19.00 -30.39
C TYR A 1059 -24.47 18.19 -31.21
N GLY A 1060 -25.60 18.80 -31.60
CA GLY A 1060 -26.55 18.21 -32.54
C GLY A 1060 -27.22 16.95 -32.02
N ASN A 1061 -27.48 16.86 -30.71
CA ASN A 1061 -28.04 15.71 -30.00
C ASN A 1061 -27.16 14.43 -30.10
N LYS A 1062 -25.86 14.57 -30.38
CA LYS A 1062 -24.90 13.46 -30.47
C LYS A 1062 -24.02 13.36 -29.22
N THR A 1063 -24.67 13.34 -28.07
CA THR A 1063 -24.07 13.30 -26.74
C THR A 1063 -24.58 12.09 -25.95
N TYR A 1064 -23.87 11.74 -24.88
CA TYR A 1064 -24.32 10.74 -23.91
C TYR A 1064 -24.70 11.44 -22.61
N SER A 1065 -26.00 11.52 -22.30
CA SER A 1065 -26.46 12.27 -21.13
C SER A 1065 -27.03 11.35 -20.05
N TYR A 1066 -26.70 11.60 -18.78
CA TYR A 1066 -27.27 10.87 -17.64
C TYR A 1066 -28.01 11.80 -16.67
N PHE A 1067 -28.95 11.22 -15.92
CA PHE A 1067 -29.71 11.85 -14.86
C PHE A 1067 -29.56 11.03 -13.59
N PHE A 1068 -28.94 11.60 -12.56
CA PHE A 1068 -28.71 10.89 -11.31
C PHE A 1068 -29.87 11.12 -10.35
N THR A 1069 -30.59 10.05 -9.99
CA THR A 1069 -31.83 10.11 -9.20
C THR A 1069 -31.79 9.26 -7.94
N VAL A 1070 -30.62 8.73 -7.55
CA VAL A 1070 -30.49 8.04 -6.27
C VAL A 1070 -30.81 9.03 -5.14
N PRO A 1071 -31.89 8.82 -4.35
CA PRO A 1071 -32.29 9.78 -3.34
C PRO A 1071 -31.20 10.01 -2.27
N PRO A 1072 -31.01 11.25 -1.80
CA PRO A 1072 -31.79 12.46 -2.11
C PRO A 1072 -31.40 13.18 -3.42
N ALA A 1073 -30.39 12.70 -4.15
CA ALA A 1073 -29.93 13.25 -5.43
C ALA A 1073 -29.65 14.76 -5.39
N LEU A 1074 -29.03 15.22 -4.29
CA LEU A 1074 -28.57 16.60 -4.18
C LEU A 1074 -27.33 16.83 -5.04
N HIS A 1075 -27.03 18.10 -5.34
CA HIS A 1075 -25.78 18.49 -5.98
C HIS A 1075 -24.55 17.79 -5.35
N GLY A 1076 -23.71 17.19 -6.19
CA GLY A 1076 -22.52 16.44 -5.79
C GLY A 1076 -22.77 15.06 -5.18
N ASN A 1077 -24.02 14.57 -5.08
CA ASN A 1077 -24.31 13.23 -4.56
C ASN A 1077 -23.88 12.09 -5.51
N ASP A 1078 -23.54 12.40 -6.75
CA ASP A 1078 -22.95 11.49 -7.73
C ASP A 1078 -21.41 11.40 -7.63
N ILE A 1079 -20.75 12.27 -6.86
CA ILE A 1079 -19.29 12.21 -6.59
C ILE A 1079 -18.90 10.88 -5.92
N PRO A 1080 -19.55 10.42 -4.83
CA PRO A 1080 -19.19 9.15 -4.20
C PRO A 1080 -19.38 7.92 -5.12
N TYR A 1081 -20.26 8.03 -6.11
CA TYR A 1081 -20.49 6.98 -7.12
C TYR A 1081 -19.40 6.99 -8.18
N THR A 1082 -18.97 8.17 -8.60
CA THR A 1082 -17.84 8.36 -9.52
C THR A 1082 -16.54 7.79 -8.92
N TYR A 1083 -16.26 8.09 -7.65
CA TYR A 1083 -15.00 7.71 -6.99
C TYR A 1083 -15.11 6.49 -6.07
N TYR A 1084 -16.13 5.64 -6.27
CA TYR A 1084 -16.38 4.47 -5.46
C TYR A 1084 -15.19 3.50 -5.38
N ASN A 1085 -14.75 3.14 -4.17
CA ASN A 1085 -13.60 2.27 -3.93
C ASN A 1085 -13.86 1.18 -2.88
N GLY A 1086 -15.12 0.84 -2.62
CA GLY A 1086 -15.52 -0.17 -1.64
C GLY A 1086 -16.62 0.32 -0.71
N ALA A 1087 -16.81 -0.34 0.43
CA ALA A 1087 -17.92 -0.06 1.35
C ALA A 1087 -17.93 1.43 1.77
N SER A 1088 -18.88 2.21 1.24
CA SER A 1088 -19.08 3.62 1.51
C SER A 1088 -20.52 3.87 1.92
N ALA A 1089 -20.73 4.53 3.06
CA ALA A 1089 -22.08 4.90 3.53
C ALA A 1089 -22.78 5.90 2.60
N SER A 1090 -22.01 6.61 1.77
CA SER A 1090 -22.51 7.58 0.79
C SER A 1090 -22.93 6.94 -0.54
N VAL A 1091 -22.76 5.63 -0.71
CA VAL A 1091 -23.18 4.88 -1.90
C VAL A 1091 -24.28 3.90 -1.53
N ALA A 1092 -25.51 4.27 -1.84
CA ALA A 1092 -26.70 3.45 -1.61
C ALA A 1092 -26.84 2.29 -2.63
N SER A 1093 -26.20 2.39 -3.80
CA SER A 1093 -26.26 1.36 -4.85
C SER A 1093 -24.90 1.13 -5.48
N VAL A 1094 -24.26 0.03 -5.07
CA VAL A 1094 -22.96 -0.41 -5.61
C VAL A 1094 -23.03 -0.69 -7.12
N GLN A 1095 -24.16 -1.22 -7.59
CA GLN A 1095 -24.36 -1.49 -9.02
C GLN A 1095 -24.31 -0.21 -9.85
N VAL A 1096 -24.95 0.87 -9.38
CA VAL A 1096 -24.94 2.17 -10.07
C VAL A 1096 -23.54 2.77 -10.04
N ALA A 1097 -22.83 2.67 -8.92
CA ALA A 1097 -21.46 3.16 -8.81
C ALA A 1097 -20.54 2.46 -9.82
N ILE A 1098 -20.58 1.13 -9.89
CA ILE A 1098 -19.81 0.35 -10.88
C ILE A 1098 -20.20 0.74 -12.31
N ALA A 1099 -21.50 0.88 -12.60
CA ALA A 1099 -21.94 1.27 -13.94
C ALA A 1099 -21.43 2.66 -14.34
N MET A 1100 -21.54 3.64 -13.43
CA MET A 1100 -21.09 5.01 -13.65
C MET A 1100 -19.57 5.07 -13.90
N GLN A 1101 -18.78 4.35 -13.10
CA GLN A 1101 -17.33 4.25 -13.29
C GLN A 1101 -16.95 3.66 -14.64
N LYS A 1102 -17.62 2.57 -15.04
CA LYS A 1102 -17.41 1.94 -16.34
C LYS A 1102 -17.79 2.84 -17.51
N TYR A 1103 -18.91 3.55 -17.42
CA TYR A 1103 -19.31 4.51 -18.45
C TYR A 1103 -18.26 5.61 -18.63
N ILE A 1104 -17.76 6.20 -17.55
CA ILE A 1104 -16.76 7.28 -17.61
C ILE A 1104 -15.43 6.76 -18.14
N THR A 1105 -14.93 5.64 -17.61
CA THR A 1105 -13.63 5.07 -18.01
C THR A 1105 -13.66 4.60 -19.46
N HIS A 1106 -14.67 3.83 -19.87
CA HIS A 1106 -14.78 3.38 -21.26
C HIS A 1106 -15.07 4.54 -22.23
N PHE A 1107 -15.79 5.58 -21.78
CA PHE A 1107 -15.91 6.81 -22.54
C PHE A 1107 -14.56 7.49 -22.72
N ALA A 1108 -13.71 7.55 -21.71
CA ALA A 1108 -12.35 8.11 -21.84
C ALA A 1108 -11.50 7.28 -22.82
N GLU A 1109 -11.61 5.96 -22.76
CA GLU A 1109 -10.86 5.06 -23.64
C GLU A 1109 -11.30 5.15 -25.11
N THR A 1110 -12.60 5.12 -25.39
CA THR A 1110 -13.11 4.87 -26.75
C THR A 1110 -13.92 6.03 -27.34
N GLY A 1111 -14.34 6.99 -26.52
CA GLY A 1111 -15.31 8.01 -26.90
C GLY A 1111 -16.75 7.54 -26.85
N SER A 1112 -17.01 6.34 -26.33
CA SER A 1112 -18.34 5.76 -26.11
C SER A 1112 -18.40 5.17 -24.69
N PRO A 1113 -19.44 5.43 -23.89
CA PRO A 1113 -19.59 4.81 -22.58
C PRO A 1113 -19.96 3.32 -22.64
N ASN A 1114 -20.33 2.79 -23.82
CA ASN A 1114 -20.86 1.43 -23.95
C ASN A 1114 -19.79 0.34 -23.89
N GLU A 1115 -19.83 -0.49 -22.84
CA GLU A 1115 -18.95 -1.65 -22.59
C GLU A 1115 -19.80 -2.90 -22.25
N ALA A 1116 -19.24 -4.10 -22.38
CA ALA A 1116 -19.88 -5.33 -21.90
C ALA A 1116 -20.01 -5.35 -20.37
N GLY A 1117 -21.15 -5.84 -19.87
CA GLY A 1117 -21.39 -6.01 -18.42
C GLY A 1117 -22.00 -4.80 -17.72
N VAL A 1118 -22.28 -3.71 -18.44
CA VAL A 1118 -23.14 -2.61 -17.99
C VAL A 1118 -24.34 -2.45 -18.93
N PRO A 1119 -25.46 -1.88 -18.46
CA PRO A 1119 -26.59 -1.54 -19.33
C PRO A 1119 -26.16 -0.65 -20.50
N TYR A 1120 -26.88 -0.74 -21.61
CA TYR A 1120 -26.56 0.05 -22.79
C TYR A 1120 -26.88 1.52 -22.54
N PHE A 1121 -25.90 2.40 -22.74
CA PHE A 1121 -26.04 3.84 -22.60
C PHE A 1121 -26.47 4.44 -23.95
N VAL A 1122 -27.74 4.86 -23.98
CA VAL A 1122 -28.37 5.45 -25.15
C VAL A 1122 -27.82 6.85 -25.47
N MET A 1123 -27.62 7.14 -26.75
CA MET A 1123 -27.27 8.49 -27.20
C MET A 1123 -28.49 9.41 -27.14
N TYR A 1124 -28.30 10.67 -26.76
CA TYR A 1124 -29.36 11.66 -26.51
C TYR A 1124 -30.42 11.69 -27.64
N GLY A 1125 -29.97 11.80 -28.89
CA GLY A 1125 -30.81 11.63 -30.06
C GLY A 1125 -31.96 12.63 -30.19
N GLN A 1126 -32.83 12.42 -31.19
CA GLN A 1126 -33.95 13.34 -31.46
C GLN A 1126 -35.06 13.27 -30.40
N ASN A 1127 -35.15 12.16 -29.67
CA ASN A 1127 -36.14 11.97 -28.62
C ASN A 1127 -35.72 12.56 -27.27
N ALA A 1128 -34.52 13.16 -27.19
CA ALA A 1128 -33.96 13.67 -25.93
C ALA A 1128 -33.95 12.59 -24.84
N THR A 1129 -33.45 11.40 -25.17
CA THR A 1129 -33.44 10.24 -24.26
C THR A 1129 -32.14 10.23 -23.47
N ILE A 1130 -32.24 10.12 -22.16
CA ILE A 1130 -31.09 10.14 -21.25
C ILE A 1130 -31.10 8.92 -20.32
N GLN A 1131 -29.93 8.62 -19.76
CA GLN A 1131 -29.76 7.51 -18.85
C GLN A 1131 -30.08 7.91 -17.41
N ASP A 1132 -31.21 7.44 -16.89
CA ASP A 1132 -31.54 7.54 -15.47
C ASP A 1132 -30.73 6.55 -14.64
N LEU A 1133 -29.90 7.07 -13.74
CA LEU A 1133 -29.11 6.34 -12.75
C LEU A 1133 -29.86 6.41 -11.40
N ASN A 1134 -30.72 5.43 -11.15
CA ASN A 1134 -31.59 5.40 -9.99
C ASN A 1134 -31.16 4.34 -8.97
N ILE A 1135 -31.75 4.36 -7.77
CA ILE A 1135 -31.34 3.44 -6.70
C ILE A 1135 -31.50 1.95 -7.06
N THR A 1136 -32.43 1.61 -7.96
CA THR A 1136 -32.70 0.22 -8.36
C THR A 1136 -31.91 -0.22 -9.60
N GLY A 1137 -31.20 0.69 -10.28
CA GLY A 1137 -30.37 0.38 -11.43
C GLY A 1137 -30.32 1.52 -12.46
N VAL A 1138 -30.33 1.14 -13.72
CA VAL A 1138 -30.11 2.05 -14.85
C VAL A 1138 -31.26 1.89 -15.85
N SER A 1139 -31.94 2.98 -16.18
CA SER A 1139 -33.11 3.00 -17.10
C SER A 1139 -33.10 4.21 -18.02
N GLU A 1140 -33.90 4.19 -19.08
CA GLU A 1140 -34.01 5.31 -20.03
C GLU A 1140 -35.21 6.19 -19.69
N ILE A 1141 -35.02 7.51 -19.73
CA ILE A 1141 -36.09 8.51 -19.57
C ILE A 1141 -36.00 9.61 -20.63
N MET A 1142 -37.05 10.40 -20.78
CA MET A 1142 -36.96 11.67 -21.50
C MET A 1142 -36.29 12.72 -20.61
N ASP A 1143 -35.39 13.50 -21.20
CA ASP A 1143 -34.67 14.58 -20.53
C ASP A 1143 -35.63 15.61 -19.91
N PRO A 1144 -35.63 15.79 -18.57
CA PRO A 1144 -36.48 16.76 -17.91
C PRO A 1144 -36.08 18.22 -18.24
N THR A 1145 -34.85 18.45 -18.69
CA THR A 1145 -34.32 19.76 -19.07
C THR A 1145 -34.64 20.15 -20.51
N ALA A 1146 -35.15 19.21 -21.32
CA ALA A 1146 -35.62 19.45 -22.68
C ALA A 1146 -36.97 20.19 -22.71
N ASN A 1147 -36.99 21.38 -22.13
CA ASN A 1147 -38.18 22.17 -21.86
C ASN A 1147 -38.05 23.63 -22.34
N ALA A 1148 -39.14 24.39 -22.31
CA ALA A 1148 -39.17 25.76 -22.82
C ALA A 1148 -38.37 26.75 -21.96
N ARG A 1149 -38.13 26.46 -20.68
CA ARG A 1149 -37.39 27.34 -19.77
C ARG A 1149 -35.90 27.31 -20.07
N CYS A 1150 -35.31 26.13 -20.26
CA CYS A 1150 -33.91 26.05 -20.66
C CYS A 1150 -33.66 26.77 -21.99
N ASN A 1151 -34.57 26.64 -22.97
CA ASN A 1151 -34.51 27.41 -24.22
C ASN A 1151 -34.61 28.94 -24.01
N TRP A 1152 -35.32 29.41 -22.98
CA TRP A 1152 -35.41 30.82 -22.64
C TRP A 1152 -34.12 31.31 -21.97
N TRP A 1153 -33.62 30.56 -20.99
CA TRP A 1153 -32.37 30.85 -20.29
C TRP A 1153 -31.15 30.90 -21.23
N GLN A 1154 -31.10 30.02 -22.24
CA GLN A 1154 -29.98 29.99 -23.20
C GLN A 1154 -29.83 31.28 -24.01
N LYS A 1155 -30.93 32.02 -24.22
CA LYS A 1155 -30.93 33.27 -24.98
C LYS A 1155 -30.33 34.44 -24.22
N ALA A 1156 -29.99 34.27 -22.93
CA ALA A 1156 -29.37 35.30 -22.11
C ALA A 1156 -30.18 36.63 -22.07
N LEU A 1157 -31.51 36.59 -22.15
CA LEU A 1157 -32.38 37.78 -22.18
C LEU A 1157 -32.42 38.57 -20.86
N TYR A 1158 -31.71 38.09 -19.84
CA TYR A 1158 -31.58 38.67 -18.51
C TYR A 1158 -30.29 39.45 -18.32
N VAL A 1159 -29.39 39.42 -19.31
CA VAL A 1159 -28.04 40.00 -19.26
C VAL A 1159 -28.02 41.44 -19.71
#